data_AF-A0A3N9NGF9-F1
#
_entry.id   AF-A0A3N9NGF9-F1
#
_cell.length_a   1.000
_cell.length_b   1.000
_cell.length_c   1.000
_cell.angle_alpha   90.00
_cell.angle_beta   90.00
_cell.angle_gamma   90.00
#
_symmetry.space_group_name_H-M   'P 1'
#
loop_
_entity.id
_entity.type
_entity.pdbx_description
1 polymer ?
#
loop_
_entity_poly.entity_id
_entity_poly.type
_entity_poly.pdbx_seq_one_letter_code
_entity_poly.pdbx_strand_id
1 'polypeptide(L)'
;MKQNTNKYVSRFSFTAIGGLVIGIILILTALMPLSFNQTVNNADIDLLFKMRGSRTLSEDFLFVFIGPEDIQELGGWPITRDYYGYLIHVLQQEGIRIIGIDILFDKANLVYPEFDGALADFISNARNVCLPMVYGTLTPITHNHDKSGTLFRGISPVYPIAQFQKSAAGCGFSNLGSDAVSRRIPLAVLEEDELKLSFGVTLAAIFLEMKEPPEVEDDALLLSGKEEKVRIPLTKDSEFIPDHSGGLETIQATGMIDLLRIYENYPDSLDLHDKLVIIGVTLPGISSSAATPLSDLMPASIIHATVAENIISGRFLKQTSLSINVSILVIFVLITMLLWRYTPIIWMIILAPSVLILYWLAALLLFSGPGIILPLLYPTVLFLLENGWFLSRYTRLQKQEMLNYKQLLQKNITEKEGELKTTQENLFRIRERLFESSEESEKLKKLADERKRTIVQLENELSDLKTYTGTEKLIPSQEFPEIIRSEGGRMDEVLDMVNRIREDDIPVLILGETGTGKEVIARTIHNISRRSDNPFIAVNCGALAENLLESELFGHEKGSFTGAYARRKGRFELADGGTVFLDEINETTPSFQARLLRVIQEGIFERVGGEFSLKVNVRIIAASNRDMQKELEAGRFRQDLYYRLNGIQIILPALRERKEDIPLLVPYFLKKYEYQLVNQISEQVMAVLKSYSWPGNVRELENCIRRAAILAQSEQRKMIRLDDLPNEIIQKQSSSATESQYVSLENQVLDMLRSQGFSHSSITTTANALGNRDRGTITEHLRGMCFESLAENNFDIERTAREIAASEDQPVIDRVKKKINVYLKNLHPLPGEEEIENFLKGQLVTLPQVKNLPGKYHQSLIKVIRHLKKQI
;
A
#
# COMPACT_ATOMS: atom_id res chain seq x y z
N MET A 1 -13.08 17.71 -28.72
CA MET A 1 -12.02 16.68 -28.68
C MET A 1 -10.63 17.14 -29.16
N LYS A 2 -10.47 18.08 -30.12
CA LYS A 2 -9.13 18.52 -30.61
C LYS A 2 -8.37 19.55 -29.73
N GLN A 3 -9.00 20.16 -28.71
CA GLN A 3 -8.33 21.14 -27.83
C GLN A 3 -7.67 20.54 -26.58
N ASN A 4 -7.93 19.26 -26.24
CA ASN A 4 -7.30 18.61 -25.09
C ASN A 4 -5.91 18.01 -25.40
N THR A 5 -5.57 17.77 -26.68
CA THR A 5 -4.28 17.18 -27.05
C THR A 5 -3.11 18.15 -26.88
N ASN A 6 -3.29 19.45 -27.12
CA ASN A 6 -2.21 20.45 -26.98
C ASN A 6 -1.80 20.74 -25.53
N LYS A 7 -2.65 20.45 -24.53
CA LYS A 7 -2.34 20.68 -23.11
C LYS A 7 -1.50 19.56 -22.48
N TYR A 8 -1.53 18.34 -23.06
CA TYR A 8 -0.67 17.23 -22.65
C TYR A 8 0.74 17.33 -23.23
N VAL A 9 0.90 17.90 -24.44
CA VAL A 9 2.19 18.00 -25.14
C VAL A 9 3.17 18.96 -24.44
N SER A 10 2.70 20.08 -23.87
CA SER A 10 3.60 21.02 -23.15
C SER A 10 3.95 20.59 -21.72
N ARG A 11 3.17 19.67 -21.12
CA ARG A 11 3.44 19.10 -19.79
C ARG A 11 4.48 17.99 -19.83
N PHE A 12 4.57 17.26 -20.94
CA PHE A 12 5.53 16.18 -21.13
C PHE A 12 6.97 16.67 -21.28
N SER A 13 7.20 17.85 -21.86
CA SER A 13 8.55 18.35 -22.17
C SER A 13 9.41 18.59 -20.93
N PHE A 14 8.89 19.27 -19.90
CA PHE A 14 9.65 19.57 -18.68
C PHE A 14 9.88 18.35 -17.77
N THR A 15 8.94 17.40 -17.75
CA THR A 15 9.10 16.16 -16.97
C THR A 15 10.09 15.22 -17.61
N ALA A 16 10.05 15.13 -18.95
CA ALA A 16 10.98 14.38 -19.77
C ALA A 16 12.43 14.85 -19.60
N ILE A 17 12.66 16.17 -19.50
CA ILE A 17 14.02 16.73 -19.31
C ILE A 17 14.67 16.22 -18.03
N GLY A 18 13.94 16.17 -16.91
CA GLY A 18 14.51 15.71 -15.63
C GLY A 18 14.88 14.22 -15.63
N GLY A 19 14.02 13.36 -16.19
CA GLY A 19 14.33 11.94 -16.37
C GLY A 19 15.54 11.74 -17.29
N LEU A 20 15.57 12.46 -18.40
CA LEU A 20 16.67 12.42 -19.37
C LEU A 20 18.00 12.88 -18.76
N VAL A 21 18.01 13.88 -17.88
CA VAL A 21 19.22 14.29 -17.15
C VAL A 21 19.72 13.19 -16.22
N ILE A 22 18.82 12.49 -15.50
CA ILE A 22 19.18 11.33 -14.67
C ILE A 22 19.81 10.24 -15.53
N GLY A 23 19.20 9.94 -16.68
CA GLY A 23 19.73 9.00 -17.68
C GLY A 23 21.12 9.39 -18.18
N ILE A 24 21.32 10.64 -18.57
CA ILE A 24 22.61 11.15 -19.02
C ILE A 24 23.67 11.02 -17.92
N ILE A 25 23.36 11.41 -16.68
CA ILE A 25 24.31 11.33 -15.56
C ILE A 25 24.74 9.87 -15.34
N LEU A 26 23.80 8.93 -15.32
CA LEU A 26 24.10 7.51 -15.15
C LEU A 26 24.87 6.90 -16.32
N ILE A 27 24.58 7.31 -17.54
CA ILE A 27 25.35 6.89 -18.73
C ILE A 27 26.78 7.43 -18.63
N LEU A 28 26.95 8.70 -18.25
CA LEU A 28 28.27 9.32 -18.08
C LEU A 28 29.06 8.64 -16.96
N THR A 29 28.44 8.29 -15.83
CA THR A 29 29.13 7.57 -14.76
C THR A 29 29.52 6.15 -15.17
N ALA A 30 28.66 5.44 -15.91
CA ALA A 30 28.98 4.12 -16.47
C ALA A 30 30.13 4.16 -17.49
N LEU A 31 30.32 5.29 -18.19
CA LEU A 31 31.40 5.50 -19.15
C LEU A 31 32.74 5.88 -18.50
N MET A 32 32.72 6.44 -17.28
CA MET A 32 33.96 6.84 -16.61
C MET A 32 34.77 5.64 -16.13
N PRO A 33 36.12 5.65 -16.22
CA PRO A 33 36.96 4.57 -15.71
C PRO A 33 37.13 4.68 -14.18
N LEU A 34 36.02 4.57 -13.45
CA LEU A 34 36.01 4.61 -11.98
C LEU A 34 36.21 3.19 -11.44
N SER A 35 36.95 3.05 -10.35
CA SER A 35 37.09 1.77 -9.62
C SER A 35 35.73 1.17 -9.23
N PHE A 36 34.77 2.04 -8.92
CA PHE A 36 33.39 1.65 -8.66
C PHE A 36 32.75 0.86 -9.81
N ASN A 37 33.08 1.15 -11.07
CA ASN A 37 32.47 0.47 -12.22
C ASN A 37 32.96 -0.98 -12.34
N GLN A 38 34.22 -1.25 -11.94
CA GLN A 38 34.72 -2.62 -11.83
C GLN A 38 33.97 -3.38 -10.72
N THR A 39 33.73 -2.74 -9.57
CA THR A 39 32.93 -3.33 -8.49
C THR A 39 31.51 -3.68 -8.95
N VAL A 40 30.86 -2.78 -9.71
CA VAL A 40 29.53 -3.03 -10.28
C VAL A 40 29.55 -4.19 -11.28
N ASN A 41 30.52 -4.22 -12.19
CA ASN A 41 30.65 -5.32 -13.16
C ASN A 41 30.89 -6.66 -12.45
N ASN A 42 31.69 -6.69 -11.39
CA ASN A 42 31.94 -7.89 -10.60
C ASN A 42 30.66 -8.36 -9.89
N ALA A 43 29.88 -7.42 -9.35
CA ALA A 43 28.59 -7.73 -8.74
C ALA A 43 27.55 -8.25 -9.76
N ASP A 44 27.55 -7.72 -10.99
CA ASP A 44 26.70 -8.24 -12.07
C ASP A 44 27.03 -9.72 -12.38
N ILE A 45 28.32 -10.05 -12.49
CA ILE A 45 28.79 -11.42 -12.70
C ILE A 45 28.35 -12.33 -11.55
N ASP A 46 28.61 -11.92 -10.31
CA ASP A 46 28.23 -12.71 -9.12
C ASP A 46 26.72 -12.96 -9.05
N LEU A 47 25.92 -11.94 -9.37
CA LEU A 47 24.47 -12.05 -9.33
C LEU A 47 23.96 -13.00 -10.42
N LEU A 48 24.54 -12.95 -11.63
CA LEU A 48 24.20 -13.89 -12.71
C LEU A 48 24.54 -15.34 -12.35
N PHE A 49 25.72 -15.59 -11.77
CA PHE A 49 26.10 -16.92 -11.28
C PHE A 49 25.15 -17.40 -10.17
N LYS A 50 24.83 -16.54 -9.20
CA LYS A 50 23.88 -16.88 -8.12
C LYS A 50 22.47 -17.17 -8.61
N MET A 51 21.99 -16.42 -9.61
CA MET A 51 20.66 -16.65 -10.21
C MET A 51 20.62 -17.90 -11.07
N ARG A 52 21.69 -18.20 -11.82
CA ARG A 52 21.78 -19.41 -12.66
C ARG A 52 21.97 -20.66 -11.80
N GLY A 53 22.77 -20.56 -10.74
CA GLY A 53 23.21 -21.71 -9.95
C GLY A 53 24.44 -22.41 -10.55
N SER A 54 24.81 -23.52 -9.92
CA SER A 54 25.93 -24.35 -10.33
C SER A 54 25.61 -25.18 -11.58
N ARG A 55 26.66 -25.54 -12.31
CA ARG A 55 26.60 -26.44 -13.47
C ARG A 55 27.52 -27.63 -13.23
N THR A 56 27.21 -28.75 -13.89
CA THR A 56 28.05 -29.94 -13.90
C THR A 56 29.08 -29.90 -15.03
N LEU A 57 30.26 -30.45 -14.81
CA LEU A 57 31.26 -30.69 -15.86
C LEU A 57 30.81 -31.81 -16.81
N SER A 58 31.39 -31.86 -18.01
CA SER A 58 31.21 -32.98 -18.95
C SER A 58 31.73 -34.30 -18.36
N GLU A 59 31.16 -35.42 -18.79
CA GLU A 59 31.61 -36.78 -18.44
C GLU A 59 33.00 -37.12 -18.99
N ASP A 60 33.54 -36.26 -19.86
CA ASP A 60 34.92 -36.34 -20.37
C ASP A 60 35.98 -36.01 -19.30
N PHE A 61 35.55 -35.51 -18.13
CA PHE A 61 36.43 -35.04 -17.06
C PHE A 61 36.28 -35.90 -15.80
N LEU A 62 37.41 -36.39 -15.29
CA LEU A 62 37.47 -37.06 -14.00
C LEU A 62 38.42 -36.31 -13.05
N PHE A 63 37.92 -35.93 -11.89
CA PHE A 63 38.73 -35.36 -10.83
C PHE A 63 39.14 -36.44 -9.83
N VAL A 64 40.45 -36.70 -9.72
CA VAL A 64 40.99 -37.62 -8.72
C VAL A 64 41.53 -36.78 -7.57
N PHE A 65 40.82 -36.79 -6.44
CA PHE A 65 41.24 -36.02 -5.29
C PHE A 65 42.11 -36.83 -4.34
N ILE A 66 43.08 -36.15 -3.74
CA ILE A 66 43.88 -36.66 -2.62
C ILE A 66 43.37 -35.97 -1.36
N GLY A 67 42.48 -36.66 -0.66
CA GLY A 67 41.84 -36.19 0.56
C GLY A 67 42.63 -36.51 1.83
N PRO A 68 42.13 -36.05 2.99
CA PRO A 68 42.74 -36.36 4.28
C PRO A 68 42.84 -37.87 4.55
N GLU A 69 41.82 -38.63 4.15
CA GLU A 69 41.76 -40.10 4.30
C GLU A 69 42.82 -40.77 3.42
N ASP A 70 42.95 -40.35 2.15
CA ASP A 70 43.98 -40.85 1.25
C ASP A 70 45.38 -40.61 1.82
N ILE A 71 45.64 -39.40 2.32
CA ILE A 71 46.93 -39.03 2.90
C ILE A 71 47.25 -39.88 4.13
N GLN A 72 46.26 -40.14 4.99
CA GLN A 72 46.47 -40.94 6.19
C GLN A 72 46.79 -42.40 5.85
N GLU A 73 46.06 -42.98 4.90
CA GLU A 73 46.27 -44.37 4.48
C GLU A 73 47.59 -44.55 3.71
N LEU A 74 48.01 -43.56 2.91
CA LEU A 74 49.25 -43.60 2.13
C LEU A 74 50.52 -43.26 2.94
N GLY A 75 50.38 -43.06 4.26
CA GLY A 75 51.51 -42.86 5.17
C GLY A 75 51.93 -41.40 5.40
N GLY A 76 51.08 -40.43 5.06
CA GLY A 76 51.26 -39.00 5.33
C GLY A 76 51.57 -38.15 4.11
N TRP A 77 51.70 -36.83 4.33
CA TRP A 77 52.06 -35.86 3.29
C TRP A 77 53.50 -35.37 3.47
N PRO A 78 54.31 -35.25 2.39
CA PRO A 78 53.99 -35.61 1.01
C PRO A 78 53.93 -37.12 0.79
N ILE A 79 53.02 -37.55 -0.08
CA ILE A 79 52.91 -38.96 -0.51
C ILE A 79 54.17 -39.34 -1.32
N THR A 80 54.62 -40.59 -1.20
CA THR A 80 55.80 -41.09 -1.91
C THR A 80 55.58 -41.14 -3.43
N ARG A 81 56.67 -40.97 -4.21
CA ARG A 81 56.60 -40.79 -5.68
C ARG A 81 56.08 -42.01 -6.44
N ASP A 82 56.30 -43.19 -5.89
CA ASP A 82 55.84 -44.48 -6.39
C ASP A 82 54.31 -44.56 -6.50
N TYR A 83 53.55 -43.99 -5.57
CA TYR A 83 52.09 -43.96 -5.68
C TYR A 83 51.61 -43.11 -6.86
N TYR A 84 52.25 -41.97 -7.15
CA TYR A 84 51.95 -41.20 -8.35
C TYR A 84 52.31 -41.96 -9.63
N GLY A 85 53.45 -42.67 -9.62
CA GLY A 85 53.87 -43.51 -10.74
C GLY A 85 52.89 -44.66 -11.01
N TYR A 86 52.44 -45.34 -9.95
CA TYR A 86 51.42 -46.38 -10.04
C TYR A 86 50.08 -45.84 -10.53
N LEU A 87 49.64 -44.68 -10.03
CA LEU A 87 48.43 -44.04 -10.51
C LEU A 87 48.52 -43.69 -12.00
N ILE A 88 49.64 -43.12 -12.46
CA ILE A 88 49.87 -42.88 -13.89
C ILE A 88 49.76 -44.20 -14.67
N HIS A 89 50.42 -45.26 -14.20
CA HIS A 89 50.37 -46.57 -14.84
C HIS A 89 48.93 -47.10 -14.98
N VAL A 90 48.13 -47.03 -13.91
CA VAL A 90 46.72 -47.45 -13.91
C VAL A 90 45.91 -46.64 -14.94
N LEU A 91 46.00 -45.31 -14.89
CA LEU A 91 45.28 -44.44 -15.81
C LEU A 91 45.66 -44.69 -17.28
N GLN A 92 46.92 -45.03 -17.54
CA GLN A 92 47.38 -45.37 -18.87
C GLN A 92 46.81 -46.70 -19.42
N GLN A 93 46.65 -47.73 -18.58
CA GLN A 93 46.07 -48.99 -19.02
C GLN A 93 44.61 -48.81 -19.48
N GLU A 94 43.88 -47.87 -18.86
CA GLU A 94 42.49 -47.55 -19.18
C GLU A 94 42.32 -46.58 -20.37
N GLY A 95 43.38 -46.28 -21.12
CA GLY A 95 43.30 -45.49 -22.35
C GLY A 95 43.03 -44.00 -22.14
N ILE A 96 43.47 -43.43 -21.02
CA ILE A 96 43.29 -42.00 -20.72
C ILE A 96 43.94 -41.11 -21.78
N ARG A 97 43.29 -40.00 -22.16
CA ARG A 97 43.85 -39.07 -23.16
C ARG A 97 44.91 -38.17 -22.57
N ILE A 98 44.65 -37.57 -21.41
CA ILE A 98 45.56 -36.63 -20.74
C ILE A 98 45.43 -36.74 -19.23
N ILE A 99 46.55 -36.59 -18.53
CA ILE A 99 46.65 -36.61 -17.07
C ILE A 99 47.27 -35.28 -16.61
N GLY A 100 46.51 -34.46 -15.89
CA GLY A 100 47.02 -33.28 -15.18
C GLY A 100 47.29 -33.60 -13.73
N ILE A 101 48.52 -33.44 -13.24
CA ILE A 101 48.83 -33.61 -11.82
C ILE A 101 49.10 -32.23 -11.23
N ASP A 102 48.12 -31.62 -10.54
CA ASP A 102 48.23 -30.29 -9.93
C ASP A 102 49.03 -30.34 -8.62
N ILE A 103 50.28 -30.79 -8.71
CA ILE A 103 51.26 -30.81 -7.63
C ILE A 103 52.58 -30.29 -8.20
N LEU A 104 53.14 -29.28 -7.53
CA LEU A 104 54.25 -28.49 -8.08
C LEU A 104 55.55 -29.29 -8.28
N PHE A 105 55.83 -30.24 -7.39
CA PHE A 105 57.04 -31.05 -7.41
C PHE A 105 58.34 -30.24 -7.56
N ASP A 106 58.43 -29.10 -6.86
CA ASP A 106 59.56 -28.15 -6.87
C ASP A 106 60.80 -28.64 -6.10
N LYS A 107 60.64 -29.66 -5.25
CA LYS A 107 61.70 -30.20 -4.39
C LYS A 107 62.03 -31.65 -4.76
N ALA A 108 63.33 -31.91 -4.87
CA ALA A 108 63.85 -33.27 -5.05
C ALA A 108 63.67 -34.11 -3.78
N ASN A 109 63.43 -35.40 -3.93
CA ASN A 109 63.40 -36.33 -2.82
C ASN A 109 64.83 -36.57 -2.30
N LEU A 110 65.15 -35.97 -1.15
CA LEU A 110 66.48 -36.07 -0.55
C LEU A 110 66.72 -37.42 0.16
N VAL A 111 65.66 -38.13 0.53
CA VAL A 111 65.75 -39.39 1.30
C VAL A 111 65.88 -40.58 0.34
N TYR A 112 65.08 -40.60 -0.73
CA TYR A 112 65.07 -41.66 -1.73
C TYR A 112 65.05 -41.07 -3.16
N PRO A 113 66.19 -40.60 -3.68
CA PRO A 113 66.29 -40.00 -5.01
C PRO A 113 65.89 -40.95 -6.15
N GLU A 114 65.97 -42.27 -5.95
CA GLU A 114 65.59 -43.29 -6.92
C GLU A 114 64.10 -43.23 -7.31
N PHE A 115 63.22 -42.84 -6.38
CA PHE A 115 61.79 -42.71 -6.67
C PHE A 115 61.47 -41.51 -7.54
N ASP A 116 62.31 -40.50 -7.46
CA ASP A 116 62.29 -39.30 -8.28
C ASP A 116 62.66 -39.67 -9.75
N GLY A 117 63.62 -40.58 -9.95
CA GLY A 117 63.92 -41.17 -11.26
C GLY A 117 62.79 -42.05 -11.79
N ALA A 118 62.26 -42.95 -10.96
CA ALA A 118 61.17 -43.86 -11.34
C ALA A 118 59.91 -43.10 -11.79
N LEU A 119 59.51 -42.06 -11.06
CA LEU A 119 58.36 -41.23 -11.45
C LEU A 119 58.63 -40.49 -12.77
N ALA A 120 59.85 -40.01 -13.00
CA ALA A 120 60.21 -39.37 -14.27
C ALA A 120 60.05 -40.34 -15.46
N ASP A 121 60.45 -41.61 -15.28
CA ASP A 121 60.26 -42.65 -16.28
C ASP A 121 58.77 -42.93 -16.55
N PHE A 122 57.92 -43.01 -15.51
CA PHE A 122 56.47 -43.15 -15.69
C PHE A 122 55.86 -41.95 -16.46
N ILE A 123 56.23 -40.71 -16.08
CA ILE A 123 55.77 -39.50 -16.76
C ILE A 123 56.20 -39.50 -18.24
N SER A 124 57.47 -39.83 -18.51
CA SER A 124 58.03 -39.84 -19.87
C SER A 124 57.41 -40.93 -20.76
N ASN A 125 57.23 -42.14 -20.21
CA ASN A 125 56.56 -43.24 -20.89
C ASN A 125 55.10 -42.90 -21.19
N ALA A 126 54.46 -42.10 -20.34
CA ALA A 126 53.06 -41.75 -20.52
C ALA A 126 52.79 -40.82 -21.69
N ARG A 127 53.70 -39.86 -21.95
CA ARG A 127 53.63 -38.87 -23.04
C ARG A 127 52.40 -37.95 -23.03
N ASN A 128 51.54 -38.06 -22.01
CA ASN A 128 50.32 -37.29 -21.85
C ASN A 128 50.13 -36.78 -20.41
N VAL A 129 51.23 -36.65 -19.65
CA VAL A 129 51.21 -36.12 -18.28
C VAL A 129 51.65 -34.66 -18.26
N CYS A 130 50.81 -33.79 -17.71
CA CYS A 130 51.07 -32.36 -17.55
C CYS A 130 51.27 -32.00 -16.08
N LEU A 131 52.20 -31.08 -15.83
CA LEU A 131 52.55 -30.60 -14.49
C LEU A 131 52.36 -29.08 -14.37
N PRO A 132 52.03 -28.57 -13.17
CA PRO A 132 51.91 -27.15 -12.94
C PRO A 132 53.28 -26.53 -12.69
N MET A 133 53.38 -25.24 -12.97
CA MET A 133 54.39 -24.33 -12.42
C MET A 133 53.67 -23.17 -11.72
N VAL A 134 54.38 -22.34 -10.95
CA VAL A 134 53.80 -21.12 -10.37
C VAL A 134 54.77 -19.96 -10.47
N TYR A 135 54.26 -18.75 -10.64
CA TYR A 135 55.02 -17.52 -10.49
C TYR A 135 54.87 -16.96 -9.08
N GLY A 136 55.95 -16.42 -8.52
CA GLY A 136 55.89 -15.69 -7.25
C GLY A 136 55.02 -14.44 -7.35
N THR A 137 55.09 -13.73 -8.47
CA THR A 137 54.27 -12.54 -8.74
C THR A 137 53.85 -12.48 -10.21
N LEU A 138 52.59 -12.13 -10.44
CA LEU A 138 52.09 -11.73 -11.76
C LEU A 138 51.88 -10.22 -11.78
N THR A 139 52.52 -9.52 -12.73
CA THR A 139 52.37 -8.07 -12.89
C THR A 139 51.79 -7.74 -14.27
N PRO A 140 50.73 -6.93 -14.36
CA PRO A 140 50.18 -6.50 -15.65
C PRO A 140 51.21 -5.63 -16.40
N ILE A 141 51.42 -5.92 -17.68
CA ILE A 141 52.29 -5.15 -18.57
C ILE A 141 51.46 -3.98 -19.11
N THR A 142 51.69 -2.78 -18.58
CA THR A 142 51.14 -1.56 -19.14
C THR A 142 52.05 -1.09 -20.28
N HIS A 143 51.71 -1.40 -21.53
CA HIS A 143 52.37 -0.73 -22.65
C HIS A 143 51.98 0.75 -22.68
N ASN A 144 52.95 1.63 -22.42
CA ASN A 144 52.81 3.05 -22.74
C ASN A 144 52.78 3.21 -24.25
N HIS A 145 51.68 3.76 -24.78
CA HIS A 145 51.49 4.12 -26.19
C HIS A 145 51.38 2.95 -27.19
N ASP A 146 50.42 2.05 -27.03
CA ASP A 146 49.55 1.60 -28.12
C ASP A 146 48.46 0.67 -27.59
N LYS A 147 47.32 0.63 -28.29
CA LYS A 147 46.11 -0.10 -27.93
C LYS A 147 46.28 -1.63 -28.09
N SER A 148 47.18 -2.24 -27.33
CA SER A 148 47.33 -3.69 -27.24
C SER A 148 47.06 -4.14 -25.80
N GLY A 149 46.32 -5.23 -25.63
CA GLY A 149 45.85 -5.74 -24.34
C GLY A 149 46.97 -5.89 -23.29
N THR A 150 46.63 -5.69 -22.01
CA THR A 150 47.59 -5.83 -20.90
C THR A 150 47.88 -7.29 -20.62
N LEU A 151 48.87 -7.88 -21.31
CA LEU A 151 49.40 -9.20 -20.94
C LEU A 151 50.03 -9.16 -19.53
N PHE A 152 50.07 -10.29 -18.84
CA PHE A 152 50.76 -10.40 -17.55
C PHE A 152 52.22 -10.81 -17.77
N ARG A 153 53.13 -10.24 -16.97
CA ARG A 153 54.51 -10.70 -16.83
C ARG A 153 54.67 -11.54 -15.58
N GLY A 154 55.21 -12.74 -15.74
CA GLY A 154 55.51 -13.65 -14.65
C GLY A 154 56.90 -13.37 -14.09
N ILE A 155 57.01 -13.25 -12.76
CA ILE A 155 58.27 -13.01 -12.07
C ILE A 155 58.51 -14.15 -11.08
N SER A 156 59.76 -14.63 -11.02
CA SER A 156 60.20 -15.73 -10.15
C SER A 156 59.41 -17.02 -10.40
N PRO A 157 59.54 -17.64 -11.59
CA PRO A 157 58.92 -18.92 -11.86
C PRO A 157 59.50 -20.01 -10.97
N VAL A 158 58.62 -20.86 -10.46
CA VAL A 158 58.94 -22.09 -9.74
C VAL A 158 58.42 -23.24 -10.59
N TYR A 159 59.36 -23.99 -11.15
CA TYR A 159 59.08 -25.17 -11.97
C TYR A 159 59.14 -26.45 -11.15
N PRO A 160 58.52 -27.54 -11.62
CA PRO A 160 58.87 -28.88 -11.20
C PRO A 160 60.38 -29.11 -11.36
N ILE A 161 60.95 -30.00 -10.55
CA ILE A 161 62.37 -30.37 -10.69
C ILE A 161 62.69 -30.78 -12.14
N ALA A 162 63.90 -30.46 -12.59
CA ALA A 162 64.28 -30.48 -14.00
C ALA A 162 64.02 -31.82 -14.72
N GLN A 163 64.11 -32.95 -14.01
CA GLN A 163 63.81 -34.27 -14.58
C GLN A 163 62.32 -34.45 -14.92
N PHE A 164 61.41 -33.94 -14.08
CA PHE A 164 59.97 -34.00 -14.34
C PHE A 164 59.57 -33.01 -15.41
N GLN A 165 60.15 -31.80 -15.39
CA GLN A 165 59.91 -30.80 -16.43
C GLN A 165 60.26 -31.32 -17.82
N LYS A 166 61.39 -32.03 -17.97
CA LYS A 166 61.81 -32.64 -19.23
C LYS A 166 60.97 -33.85 -19.65
N SER A 167 60.39 -34.56 -18.68
CA SER A 167 59.62 -35.78 -18.91
C SER A 167 58.15 -35.50 -19.23
N ALA A 168 57.59 -34.41 -18.70
CA ALA A 168 56.20 -34.03 -18.86
C ALA A 168 55.86 -33.66 -20.31
N ALA A 169 54.63 -33.97 -20.71
CA ALA A 169 54.06 -33.59 -22.01
C ALA A 169 53.83 -32.07 -22.11
N GLY A 170 53.58 -31.42 -20.97
CA GLY A 170 53.40 -29.98 -20.90
C GLY A 170 53.58 -29.45 -19.47
N CYS A 171 53.97 -28.18 -19.37
CA CYS A 171 54.05 -27.46 -18.11
C CYS A 171 53.27 -26.14 -18.24
N GLY A 172 52.33 -25.88 -17.33
CA GLY A 172 51.50 -24.66 -17.37
C GLY A 172 51.37 -24.01 -16.00
N PHE A 173 51.18 -22.70 -15.94
CA PHE A 173 51.16 -22.01 -14.65
C PHE A 173 49.81 -22.16 -13.91
N SER A 174 49.85 -22.34 -12.59
CA SER A 174 48.69 -22.60 -11.74
C SER A 174 48.14 -21.34 -11.04
N ASN A 175 48.76 -20.17 -11.23
CA ASN A 175 48.30 -18.89 -10.67
C ASN A 175 46.89 -18.51 -11.18
N LEU A 176 45.98 -18.15 -10.26
CA LEU A 176 44.57 -17.85 -10.57
C LEU A 176 44.25 -16.35 -10.69
N GLY A 177 45.28 -15.48 -10.76
CA GLY A 177 45.14 -14.02 -10.77
C GLY A 177 45.29 -13.37 -9.39
N SER A 178 45.02 -12.06 -9.32
CA SER A 178 45.16 -11.24 -8.08
C SER A 178 43.84 -10.96 -7.35
N ASP A 179 42.70 -11.34 -7.94
CA ASP A 179 41.38 -11.07 -7.36
C ASP A 179 41.09 -11.98 -6.16
N ALA A 180 40.48 -11.42 -5.11
CA ALA A 180 40.07 -12.17 -3.92
C ALA A 180 39.04 -13.27 -4.22
N VAL A 181 38.23 -13.06 -5.26
CA VAL A 181 37.33 -14.06 -5.85
C VAL A 181 37.75 -14.19 -7.31
N SER A 182 38.12 -15.41 -7.72
CA SER A 182 38.62 -15.75 -9.04
C SER A 182 37.51 -15.65 -10.09
N ARG A 183 37.06 -14.42 -10.40
CA ARG A 183 36.09 -14.13 -11.48
C ARG A 183 36.76 -14.13 -12.84
N ARG A 184 38.05 -13.80 -12.84
CA ARG A 184 38.89 -13.61 -14.00
C ARG A 184 40.23 -14.27 -13.73
N ILE A 185 40.78 -14.93 -14.75
CA ILE A 185 42.00 -15.72 -14.63
C ILE A 185 42.91 -15.40 -15.82
N PRO A 186 44.21 -15.14 -15.61
CA PRO A 186 45.16 -15.03 -16.71
C PRO A 186 45.31 -16.39 -17.42
N LEU A 187 45.16 -16.41 -18.74
CA LEU A 187 45.36 -17.63 -19.54
C LEU A 187 46.77 -17.77 -20.09
N ALA A 188 47.47 -16.65 -20.22
CA ALA A 188 48.81 -16.60 -20.76
C ALA A 188 49.61 -15.52 -20.03
N VAL A 189 50.89 -15.81 -19.82
CA VAL A 189 51.83 -14.95 -19.13
C VAL A 189 53.10 -14.88 -19.97
N LEU A 190 53.65 -13.70 -20.12
CA LEU A 190 54.94 -13.49 -20.75
C LEU A 190 56.04 -13.74 -19.71
N GLU A 191 56.85 -14.76 -19.96
CA GLU A 191 58.09 -15.04 -19.22
C GLU A 191 59.25 -14.75 -20.16
N GLU A 192 60.02 -13.71 -19.83
CA GLU A 192 61.02 -13.14 -20.74
C GLU A 192 60.37 -12.72 -22.07
N ASP A 193 60.58 -13.49 -23.15
CA ASP A 193 60.00 -13.29 -24.48
C ASP A 193 59.14 -14.48 -24.95
N GLU A 194 58.87 -15.46 -24.08
CA GLU A 194 58.08 -16.65 -24.38
C GLU A 194 56.70 -16.59 -23.71
N LEU A 195 55.65 -16.93 -24.46
CA LEU A 195 54.31 -17.01 -23.91
C LEU A 195 54.12 -18.36 -23.20
N LYS A 196 53.93 -18.33 -21.88
CA LYS A 196 53.56 -19.50 -21.07
C LYS A 196 52.05 -19.54 -20.86
N LEU A 197 51.47 -20.71 -21.04
CA LEU A 197 50.03 -20.96 -20.89
C LEU A 197 49.68 -21.35 -19.45
N SER A 198 48.46 -21.04 -19.03
CA SER A 198 47.94 -21.51 -17.74
C SER A 198 47.74 -23.01 -17.76
N PHE A 199 47.75 -23.64 -16.60
CA PHE A 199 47.69 -25.10 -16.48
C PHE A 199 46.43 -25.68 -17.15
N GLY A 200 45.26 -25.07 -16.94
CA GLY A 200 44.02 -25.47 -17.62
C GLY A 200 44.09 -25.33 -19.16
N VAL A 201 44.75 -24.29 -19.68
CA VAL A 201 44.92 -24.10 -21.12
C VAL A 201 45.89 -25.12 -21.70
N THR A 202 47.00 -25.42 -21.01
CA THR A 202 47.96 -26.46 -21.41
C THR A 202 47.28 -27.83 -21.51
N LEU A 203 46.43 -28.17 -20.54
CA LEU A 203 45.65 -29.40 -20.56
C LEU A 203 44.70 -29.46 -21.77
N ALA A 204 43.94 -28.40 -22.02
CA ALA A 204 43.02 -28.34 -23.16
C ALA A 204 43.77 -28.34 -24.51
N ALA A 205 44.89 -27.63 -24.63
CA ALA A 205 45.69 -27.57 -25.84
C ALA A 205 46.21 -28.96 -26.23
N ILE A 206 46.73 -29.74 -25.27
CA ILE A 206 47.21 -31.09 -25.55
C ILE A 206 46.04 -32.05 -25.83
N PHE A 207 44.94 -31.94 -25.06
CA PHE A 207 43.72 -32.71 -25.31
C PHE A 207 43.19 -32.51 -26.73
N LEU A 208 43.19 -31.28 -27.23
CA LEU A 208 42.73 -30.94 -28.59
C LEU A 208 43.83 -31.03 -29.67
N GLU A 209 45.03 -31.51 -29.32
CA GLU A 209 46.20 -31.58 -30.22
C GLU A 209 46.61 -30.25 -30.88
N MET A 210 46.47 -29.14 -30.15
CA MET A 210 46.90 -27.80 -30.54
C MET A 210 48.42 -27.66 -30.40
N LYS A 211 49.16 -27.89 -31.49
CA LYS A 211 50.63 -27.98 -31.50
C LYS A 211 51.34 -26.73 -32.01
N GLU A 212 50.60 -25.78 -32.59
CA GLU A 212 51.19 -24.50 -33.05
C GLU A 212 51.36 -23.54 -31.86
N PRO A 213 52.34 -22.62 -31.91
CA PRO A 213 52.55 -21.65 -30.84
C PRO A 213 51.28 -20.80 -30.64
N PRO A 214 50.88 -20.54 -29.38
CA PRO A 214 49.70 -19.72 -29.08
C PRO A 214 49.92 -18.26 -29.50
N GLU A 215 48.88 -17.65 -30.07
CA GLU A 215 48.88 -16.24 -30.46
C GLU A 215 47.88 -15.45 -29.60
N VAL A 216 48.26 -14.25 -29.16
CA VAL A 216 47.39 -13.36 -28.38
C VAL A 216 46.90 -12.23 -29.28
N GLU A 217 45.60 -12.16 -29.51
CA GLU A 217 44.89 -11.02 -30.09
C GLU A 217 44.40 -10.07 -28.99
N ASP A 218 43.92 -8.87 -29.36
CA ASP A 218 43.42 -7.86 -28.41
C ASP A 218 42.25 -8.34 -27.54
N ASP A 219 41.43 -9.28 -28.04
CA ASP A 219 40.22 -9.78 -27.38
C ASP A 219 40.16 -11.32 -27.30
N ALA A 220 41.24 -12.04 -27.64
CA ALA A 220 41.25 -13.49 -27.63
C ALA A 220 42.66 -14.12 -27.55
N LEU A 221 42.72 -15.32 -26.99
CA LEU A 221 43.85 -16.25 -27.13
C LEU A 221 43.51 -17.27 -28.21
N LEU A 222 44.38 -17.41 -29.21
CA LEU A 222 44.24 -18.37 -30.29
C LEU A 222 45.12 -19.60 -30.04
N LEU A 223 44.48 -20.75 -30.01
CA LEU A 223 45.15 -22.05 -30.07
C LEU A 223 44.94 -22.64 -31.46
N SER A 224 46.03 -23.05 -32.11
CA SER A 224 45.99 -23.62 -33.46
C SER A 224 46.54 -25.04 -33.47
N GLY A 225 45.82 -25.93 -34.13
CA GLY A 225 46.21 -27.30 -34.44
C GLY A 225 46.34 -27.46 -35.96
N LYS A 226 46.53 -28.70 -36.42
CA LYS A 226 46.73 -28.99 -37.85
C LYS A 226 45.52 -28.64 -38.72
N GLU A 227 44.30 -28.84 -38.21
CA GLU A 227 43.04 -28.61 -38.94
C GLU A 227 42.01 -27.79 -38.16
N GLU A 228 42.26 -27.53 -36.87
CA GLU A 228 41.34 -26.82 -35.98
C GLU A 228 41.98 -25.57 -35.37
N LYS A 229 41.15 -24.56 -35.10
CA LYS A 229 41.53 -23.35 -34.38
C LYS A 229 40.49 -23.04 -33.31
N VAL A 230 40.95 -22.84 -32.08
CA VAL A 230 40.10 -22.46 -30.95
C VAL A 230 40.40 -21.03 -30.55
N ARG A 231 39.36 -20.17 -30.60
CA ARG A 231 39.43 -18.76 -30.22
C ARG A 231 38.81 -18.57 -28.85
N ILE A 232 39.66 -18.38 -27.84
CA ILE A 232 39.26 -18.22 -26.44
C ILE A 232 39.12 -16.73 -26.14
N PRO A 233 37.92 -16.20 -25.85
CA PRO A 233 37.73 -14.76 -25.66
C PRO A 233 38.39 -14.29 -24.35
N LEU A 234 39.04 -13.13 -24.41
CA LEU A 234 39.65 -12.44 -23.28
C LEU A 234 38.91 -11.13 -22.99
N THR A 235 38.98 -10.68 -21.75
CA THR A 235 38.60 -9.33 -21.35
C THR A 235 39.61 -8.32 -21.90
N LYS A 236 39.29 -7.02 -21.79
CA LYS A 236 40.23 -5.94 -22.16
C LYS A 236 41.54 -5.98 -21.36
N ASP A 237 41.51 -6.62 -20.20
CA ASP A 237 42.65 -6.75 -19.30
C ASP A 237 43.43 -8.06 -19.57
N SER A 238 43.18 -8.73 -20.71
CA SER A 238 43.77 -10.01 -21.14
C SER A 238 43.53 -11.18 -20.19
N GLU A 239 42.40 -11.16 -19.48
CA GLU A 239 41.97 -12.24 -18.58
C GLU A 239 40.79 -13.01 -19.16
N PHE A 240 40.61 -14.25 -18.75
CA PHE A 240 39.47 -15.08 -19.11
C PHE A 240 38.44 -15.12 -17.99
N ILE A 241 37.15 -15.08 -18.35
CA ILE A 241 36.05 -15.26 -17.41
C ILE A 241 35.60 -16.72 -17.50
N PRO A 242 36.04 -17.59 -16.58
CA PRO A 242 35.60 -18.98 -16.56
C PRO A 242 34.10 -19.08 -16.27
N ASP A 243 33.43 -19.94 -17.01
CA ASP A 243 32.09 -20.41 -16.67
C ASP A 243 32.20 -21.40 -15.51
N HIS A 244 32.31 -20.89 -14.28
CA HIS A 244 32.52 -21.70 -13.07
C HIS A 244 31.53 -22.85 -12.92
N SER A 245 32.06 -24.02 -12.56
CA SER A 245 31.28 -25.14 -12.04
C SER A 245 30.89 -24.92 -10.59
N GLY A 246 30.01 -25.78 -10.08
CA GLY A 246 29.82 -25.88 -8.62
C GLY A 246 31.01 -26.56 -7.93
N GLY A 247 30.81 -26.98 -6.69
CA GLY A 247 31.81 -27.72 -5.93
C GLY A 247 32.06 -29.14 -6.44
N LEU A 248 32.70 -29.96 -5.61
CA LEU A 248 33.02 -31.37 -5.89
C LEU A 248 31.78 -32.19 -6.32
N GLU A 249 30.61 -31.84 -5.81
CA GLU A 249 29.33 -32.45 -6.15
C GLU A 249 28.90 -32.27 -7.62
N THR A 250 29.53 -31.36 -8.34
CA THR A 250 29.21 -31.05 -9.75
C THR A 250 30.20 -31.64 -10.74
N ILE A 251 31.20 -32.37 -10.25
CA ILE A 251 32.26 -32.98 -11.05
C ILE A 251 32.28 -34.47 -10.77
N GLN A 252 32.54 -35.30 -11.78
CA GLN A 252 32.85 -36.70 -11.53
C GLN A 252 34.15 -36.75 -10.73
N ALA A 253 34.07 -37.09 -9.45
CA ALA A 253 35.19 -37.06 -8.54
C ALA A 253 35.35 -38.39 -7.80
N THR A 254 36.58 -38.85 -7.62
CA THR A 254 36.91 -40.05 -6.84
C THR A 254 38.17 -39.84 -6.02
N GLY A 255 38.24 -40.47 -4.84
CA GLY A 255 39.46 -40.51 -4.05
C GLY A 255 40.54 -41.31 -4.79
N MET A 256 41.80 -40.95 -4.58
CA MET A 256 42.94 -41.64 -5.18
C MET A 256 42.94 -43.12 -4.80
N ILE A 257 42.77 -43.44 -3.51
CA ILE A 257 42.79 -44.83 -3.04
C ILE A 257 41.58 -45.60 -3.56
N ASP A 258 40.40 -44.96 -3.60
CA ASP A 258 39.20 -45.59 -4.10
C ASP A 258 39.35 -45.98 -5.58
N LEU A 259 39.94 -45.11 -6.39
CA LEU A 259 40.23 -45.43 -7.79
C LEU A 259 41.17 -46.64 -7.91
N LEU A 260 42.25 -46.67 -7.12
CA LEU A 260 43.19 -47.80 -7.13
C LEU A 260 42.52 -49.11 -6.66
N ARG A 261 41.68 -49.05 -5.62
CA ARG A 261 40.90 -50.20 -5.13
C ARG A 261 39.90 -50.69 -6.18
N ILE A 262 39.25 -49.78 -6.91
CA ILE A 262 38.33 -50.16 -7.99
C ILE A 262 39.09 -50.87 -9.10
N TYR A 263 40.25 -50.33 -9.52
CA TYR A 263 41.08 -50.96 -10.54
C TYR A 263 41.57 -52.36 -10.13
N GLU A 264 42.01 -52.54 -8.87
CA GLU A 264 42.51 -53.83 -8.38
C GLU A 264 41.41 -54.89 -8.24
N ASN A 265 40.22 -54.50 -7.80
CA ASN A 265 39.12 -55.44 -7.55
C ASN A 265 38.22 -55.66 -8.79
N TYR A 266 38.08 -54.64 -9.64
CA TYR A 266 37.15 -54.59 -10.77
C TYR A 266 37.76 -53.81 -11.96
N PRO A 267 38.83 -54.30 -12.60
CA PRO A 267 39.53 -53.56 -13.65
C PRO A 267 38.61 -53.17 -14.81
N ASP A 268 37.73 -54.08 -15.24
CA ASP A 268 36.78 -53.83 -16.35
C ASP A 268 35.70 -52.77 -16.06
N SER A 269 35.67 -52.17 -14.86
CA SER A 269 34.65 -51.18 -14.46
C SER A 269 35.05 -49.72 -14.65
N LEU A 270 36.33 -49.44 -14.90
CA LEU A 270 36.86 -48.08 -15.09
C LEU A 270 36.86 -47.69 -16.57
N ASP A 271 35.77 -47.10 -17.06
CA ASP A 271 35.78 -46.50 -18.40
C ASP A 271 36.41 -45.09 -18.37
N LEU A 272 37.73 -45.04 -18.59
CA LEU A 272 38.52 -43.80 -18.67
C LEU A 272 39.02 -43.48 -20.09
N HIS A 273 38.55 -44.21 -21.09
CA HIS A 273 39.02 -44.05 -22.46
C HIS A 273 38.73 -42.63 -22.96
N ASP A 274 39.73 -41.99 -23.56
CA ASP A 274 39.67 -40.63 -24.12
C ASP A 274 39.33 -39.48 -23.13
N LYS A 275 39.36 -39.74 -21.82
CA LYS A 275 39.05 -38.72 -20.79
C LYS A 275 40.25 -37.83 -20.42
N LEU A 276 39.92 -36.72 -19.77
CA LEU A 276 40.85 -35.81 -19.09
C LEU A 276 40.78 -36.06 -17.58
N VAL A 277 41.88 -36.53 -17.00
CA VAL A 277 41.99 -36.71 -15.54
C VAL A 277 42.80 -35.59 -14.93
N ILE A 278 42.27 -34.95 -13.89
CA ILE A 278 43.01 -34.00 -13.05
C ILE A 278 43.16 -34.56 -11.65
N ILE A 279 44.40 -34.69 -11.21
CA ILE A 279 44.78 -35.13 -9.88
C ILE A 279 45.13 -33.90 -9.05
N GLY A 280 44.49 -33.74 -7.89
CA GLY A 280 44.75 -32.61 -7.01
C GLY A 280 44.49 -32.91 -5.55
N VAL A 281 45.13 -32.14 -4.66
CA VAL A 281 44.92 -32.23 -3.21
C VAL A 281 43.74 -31.35 -2.81
N THR A 282 42.91 -31.82 -1.88
CA THR A 282 41.75 -31.05 -1.37
C THR A 282 41.97 -30.49 0.04
N LEU A 283 43.07 -30.84 0.70
CA LEU A 283 43.38 -30.38 2.05
C LEU A 283 43.80 -28.89 2.07
N PRO A 284 43.11 -28.04 2.86
CA PRO A 284 43.48 -26.63 3.03
C PRO A 284 44.91 -26.47 3.54
N GLY A 285 45.68 -25.57 2.91
CA GLY A 285 47.08 -25.29 3.27
C GLY A 285 48.13 -26.12 2.53
N ILE A 286 47.72 -27.18 1.82
CA ILE A 286 48.59 -27.94 0.91
C ILE A 286 48.35 -27.51 -0.55
N SER A 287 47.09 -27.46 -0.99
CA SER A 287 46.71 -26.98 -2.32
C SER A 287 46.41 -25.48 -2.29
N SER A 288 46.70 -24.78 -3.40
CA SER A 288 46.15 -23.44 -3.63
C SER A 288 44.62 -23.54 -3.77
N SER A 289 43.92 -22.57 -3.20
CA SER A 289 42.46 -22.47 -3.25
C SER A 289 42.05 -21.01 -3.42
N ALA A 290 40.98 -20.77 -4.15
CA ALA A 290 40.41 -19.44 -4.35
C ALA A 290 38.90 -19.46 -4.18
N ALA A 291 38.32 -18.33 -3.77
CA ALA A 291 36.88 -18.14 -3.84
C ALA A 291 36.45 -18.01 -5.32
N THR A 292 35.26 -18.50 -5.66
CA THR A 292 34.61 -18.32 -6.96
C THR A 292 33.24 -17.64 -6.75
N PRO A 293 32.56 -17.17 -7.81
CA PRO A 293 31.20 -16.64 -7.68
C PRO A 293 30.18 -17.60 -7.06
N LEU A 294 30.45 -18.91 -7.06
CA LEU A 294 29.57 -19.97 -6.60
C LEU A 294 29.99 -20.61 -5.27
N SER A 295 31.26 -20.54 -4.89
CA SER A 295 31.80 -21.17 -3.67
C SER A 295 32.86 -20.28 -3.02
N ASP A 296 32.85 -20.20 -1.68
CA ASP A 296 33.82 -19.40 -0.92
C ASP A 296 35.23 -20.00 -0.93
N LEU A 297 35.36 -21.32 -1.17
CA LEU A 297 36.65 -22.01 -1.20
C LEU A 297 36.63 -23.14 -2.23
N MET A 298 37.37 -22.97 -3.32
CA MET A 298 37.53 -23.97 -4.37
C MET A 298 39.01 -24.33 -4.55
N PRO A 299 39.38 -25.62 -4.58
CA PRO A 299 40.72 -26.06 -4.99
C PRO A 299 41.08 -25.55 -6.39
N ALA A 300 42.32 -25.09 -6.57
CA ALA A 300 42.79 -24.58 -7.86
C ALA A 300 42.69 -25.61 -8.99
N SER A 301 42.91 -26.89 -8.68
CA SER A 301 42.76 -28.01 -9.60
C SER A 301 41.37 -28.09 -10.24
N ILE A 302 40.30 -27.80 -9.49
CA ILE A 302 38.92 -27.74 -10.01
C ILE A 302 38.72 -26.52 -10.92
N ILE A 303 39.33 -25.39 -10.58
CA ILE A 303 39.27 -24.19 -11.42
C ILE A 303 40.01 -24.44 -12.74
N HIS A 304 41.16 -25.12 -12.72
CA HIS A 304 41.89 -25.54 -13.91
C HIS A 304 41.09 -26.54 -14.76
N ALA A 305 40.39 -27.47 -14.12
CA ALA A 305 39.45 -28.38 -14.78
C ALA A 305 38.33 -27.62 -15.50
N THR A 306 37.76 -26.61 -14.84
CA THR A 306 36.72 -25.74 -15.40
C THR A 306 37.24 -24.97 -16.63
N VAL A 307 38.45 -24.40 -16.55
CA VAL A 307 39.07 -23.69 -17.67
C VAL A 307 39.30 -24.64 -18.85
N ALA A 308 39.84 -25.83 -18.59
CA ALA A 308 40.05 -26.84 -19.63
C ALA A 308 38.72 -27.25 -20.30
N GLU A 309 37.69 -27.50 -19.49
CA GLU A 309 36.34 -27.84 -19.98
C GLU A 309 35.71 -26.73 -20.82
N ASN A 310 35.86 -25.46 -20.43
CA ASN A 310 35.35 -24.33 -21.20
C ASN A 310 35.98 -24.27 -22.59
N ILE A 311 37.28 -24.53 -22.68
CA ILE A 311 38.02 -24.52 -23.95
C ILE A 311 37.62 -25.72 -24.81
N ILE A 312 37.58 -26.92 -24.23
CA ILE A 312 37.23 -28.17 -24.95
C ILE A 312 35.77 -28.14 -25.43
N SER A 313 34.85 -27.67 -24.60
CA SER A 313 33.42 -27.58 -24.95
C SER A 313 33.06 -26.34 -25.79
N GLY A 314 33.98 -25.40 -25.97
CA GLY A 314 33.74 -24.12 -26.65
C GLY A 314 32.76 -23.21 -25.90
N ARG A 315 32.57 -23.40 -24.59
CA ARG A 315 31.70 -22.59 -23.75
C ARG A 315 32.47 -21.44 -23.13
N PHE A 316 32.17 -20.23 -23.59
CA PHE A 316 32.89 -19.04 -23.13
C PHE A 316 31.93 -17.96 -22.65
N LEU A 317 32.27 -17.35 -21.51
CA LEU A 317 31.59 -16.15 -21.05
C LEU A 317 32.18 -14.91 -21.70
N LYS A 318 31.32 -14.10 -22.32
CA LYS A 318 31.69 -12.89 -23.05
C LYS A 318 31.04 -11.68 -22.42
N GLN A 319 31.87 -10.73 -22.01
CA GLN A 319 31.37 -9.45 -21.54
C GLN A 319 30.93 -8.59 -22.73
N THR A 320 29.77 -7.94 -22.61
CA THR A 320 29.31 -7.02 -23.66
C THR A 320 30.19 -5.80 -23.78
N SER A 321 30.30 -5.29 -25.00
CA SER A 321 31.05 -4.08 -25.27
C SER A 321 30.41 -2.87 -24.58
N LEU A 322 31.23 -1.84 -24.34
CA LEU A 322 30.76 -0.58 -23.76
C LEU A 322 29.64 0.05 -24.60
N SER A 323 29.71 -0.05 -25.94
CA SER A 323 28.69 0.47 -26.84
C SER A 323 27.34 -0.24 -26.68
N ILE A 324 27.34 -1.57 -26.49
CA ILE A 324 26.13 -2.34 -26.21
C ILE A 324 25.55 -1.92 -24.85
N ASN A 325 26.39 -1.78 -23.82
CA ASN A 325 25.95 -1.38 -22.48
C ASN A 325 25.29 0.01 -22.50
N VAL A 326 25.91 0.99 -23.17
CA VAL A 326 25.31 2.31 -23.34
C VAL A 326 24.02 2.24 -24.15
N SER A 327 23.98 1.43 -25.20
CA SER A 327 22.76 1.26 -26.01
C SER A 327 21.60 0.71 -25.17
N ILE A 328 21.85 -0.25 -24.29
CA ILE A 328 20.85 -0.78 -23.35
C ILE A 328 20.34 0.33 -22.42
N LEU A 329 21.24 1.13 -21.84
CA LEU A 329 20.84 2.25 -20.99
C LEU A 329 19.97 3.26 -21.74
N VAL A 330 20.37 3.65 -22.96
CA VAL A 330 19.59 4.55 -23.82
C VAL A 330 18.22 3.95 -24.15
N ILE A 331 18.14 2.66 -24.46
CA ILE A 331 16.87 1.96 -24.71
C ILE A 331 15.99 2.01 -23.45
N PHE A 332 16.56 1.82 -22.26
CA PHE A 332 15.83 1.96 -21.00
C PHE A 332 15.25 3.37 -20.82
N VAL A 333 16.04 4.42 -21.05
CA VAL A 333 15.56 5.83 -21.04
C VAL A 333 14.42 6.03 -22.05
N LEU A 334 14.54 5.48 -23.26
CA LEU A 334 13.52 5.64 -24.29
C LEU A 334 12.23 4.87 -23.92
N ILE A 335 12.35 3.66 -23.39
CA ILE A 335 11.21 2.85 -22.95
C ILE A 335 10.49 3.57 -21.80
N THR A 336 11.20 4.01 -20.76
CA THR A 336 10.56 4.72 -19.63
C THR A 336 9.86 5.99 -20.12
N MET A 337 10.47 6.77 -21.02
CA MET A 337 9.84 7.93 -21.64
C MET A 337 8.59 7.57 -22.45
N LEU A 338 8.62 6.50 -23.25
CA LEU A 338 7.48 6.04 -24.03
C LEU A 338 6.33 5.55 -23.13
N LEU A 339 6.66 4.81 -22.08
CA LEU A 339 5.68 4.36 -21.08
C LEU A 339 4.98 5.55 -20.45
N TRP A 340 5.73 6.51 -19.92
CA TRP A 340 5.16 7.72 -19.32
C TRP A 340 4.42 8.62 -20.31
N ARG A 341 4.71 8.52 -21.61
CA ARG A 341 4.02 9.30 -22.65
C ARG A 341 2.64 8.75 -22.99
N TYR A 342 2.50 7.43 -23.07
CA TYR A 342 1.34 6.80 -23.68
C TYR A 342 0.50 5.95 -22.73
N THR A 343 1.03 5.56 -21.56
CA THR A 343 0.31 4.67 -20.63
C THR A 343 -0.34 5.44 -19.47
N PRO A 344 -1.58 5.08 -19.09
CA PRO A 344 -2.18 5.59 -17.86
C PRO A 344 -1.41 5.08 -16.64
N ILE A 345 -1.40 5.85 -15.56
CA ILE A 345 -0.59 5.52 -14.37
C ILE A 345 -0.95 4.20 -13.69
N ILE A 346 -2.20 3.74 -13.81
CA ILE A 346 -2.65 2.44 -13.28
C ILE A 346 -1.90 1.29 -13.96
N TRP A 347 -1.74 1.38 -15.29
CA TRP A 347 -1.01 0.37 -16.05
C TRP A 347 0.49 0.45 -15.81
N MET A 348 1.03 1.62 -15.44
CA MET A 348 2.45 1.76 -15.11
C MET A 348 2.87 0.92 -13.91
N ILE A 349 2.01 0.76 -12.90
CA ILE A 349 2.30 -0.05 -11.72
C ILE A 349 2.59 -1.50 -12.09
N ILE A 350 2.01 -1.99 -13.18
CA ILE A 350 2.18 -3.37 -13.66
C ILE A 350 3.26 -3.44 -14.74
N LEU A 351 3.19 -2.56 -15.73
CA LEU A 351 3.97 -2.67 -16.95
C LEU A 351 5.43 -2.24 -16.75
N ALA A 352 5.69 -1.28 -15.87
CA ALA A 352 7.06 -0.85 -15.57
C ALA A 352 7.87 -1.98 -14.88
N PRO A 353 7.43 -2.59 -13.76
CA PRO A 353 8.16 -3.73 -13.19
C PRO A 353 8.31 -4.91 -14.17
N SER A 354 7.31 -5.16 -15.01
CA SER A 354 7.35 -6.24 -16.00
C SER A 354 8.49 -6.08 -17.01
N VAL A 355 8.78 -4.85 -17.47
CA VAL A 355 9.92 -4.59 -18.37
C VAL A 355 11.25 -4.94 -17.71
N LEU A 356 11.42 -4.57 -16.43
CA LEU A 356 12.65 -4.86 -15.70
C LEU A 356 12.85 -6.36 -15.47
N ILE A 357 11.76 -7.06 -15.12
CA ILE A 357 11.76 -8.52 -14.93
C ILE A 357 12.10 -9.23 -16.26
N LEU A 358 11.48 -8.81 -17.37
CA LEU A 358 11.78 -9.37 -18.69
C LEU A 358 13.25 -9.16 -19.08
N TYR A 359 13.82 -8.01 -18.74
CA TYR A 359 15.24 -7.75 -18.95
C TYR A 359 16.13 -8.70 -18.15
N TRP A 360 15.84 -8.92 -16.86
CA TRP A 360 16.60 -9.85 -16.01
C TRP A 360 16.49 -11.29 -16.51
N LEU A 361 15.29 -11.71 -16.93
CA LEU A 361 15.09 -13.03 -17.54
C LEU A 361 15.88 -13.17 -18.85
N ALA A 362 15.87 -12.15 -19.71
CA ALA A 362 16.65 -12.15 -20.94
C ALA A 362 18.17 -12.20 -20.64
N ALA A 363 18.64 -11.47 -19.63
CA ALA A 363 20.03 -11.52 -19.19
C ALA A 363 20.42 -12.91 -18.66
N LEU A 364 19.55 -13.56 -17.88
CA LEU A 364 19.79 -14.91 -17.38
C LEU A 364 19.82 -15.96 -18.52
N LEU A 365 18.91 -15.83 -19.49
CA LEU A 365 18.88 -16.71 -20.67
C LEU A 365 20.12 -16.53 -21.55
N LEU A 366 20.54 -15.30 -21.77
CA LEU A 366 21.75 -14.98 -22.55
C LEU A 366 23.02 -15.42 -21.82
N PHE A 367 23.04 -15.32 -20.48
CA PHE A 367 24.15 -15.81 -19.66
C PHE A 367 24.24 -17.34 -19.69
N SER A 368 23.09 -18.04 -19.60
CA SER A 368 23.06 -19.51 -19.51
C SER A 368 23.21 -20.22 -20.86
N GLY A 369 22.77 -19.58 -21.96
CA GLY A 369 22.85 -20.14 -23.31
C GLY A 369 24.15 -19.75 -24.03
N PRO A 370 24.19 -18.59 -24.70
CA PRO A 370 25.37 -18.14 -25.46
C PRO A 370 26.52 -17.59 -24.60
N GLY A 371 26.42 -17.59 -23.27
CA GLY A 371 27.46 -17.10 -22.37
C GLY A 371 27.64 -15.58 -22.38
N ILE A 372 26.61 -14.80 -22.70
CA ILE A 372 26.70 -13.33 -22.78
C ILE A 372 26.38 -12.70 -21.42
N ILE A 373 27.32 -11.94 -20.87
CA ILE A 373 27.15 -11.21 -19.60
C ILE A 373 26.57 -9.83 -19.89
N LEU A 374 25.29 -9.64 -19.55
CA LEU A 374 24.61 -8.34 -19.62
C LEU A 374 24.68 -7.56 -18.30
N PRO A 375 24.79 -6.22 -18.33
CA PRO A 375 24.86 -5.40 -17.12
C PRO A 375 23.50 -5.33 -16.41
N LEU A 376 23.42 -5.66 -15.13
CA LEU A 376 22.14 -5.68 -14.41
C LEU A 376 21.94 -4.42 -13.56
N LEU A 377 22.98 -4.03 -12.81
CA LEU A 377 22.90 -2.97 -11.81
C LEU A 377 22.70 -1.58 -12.42
N TYR A 378 23.40 -1.21 -13.48
CA TYR A 378 23.17 0.10 -14.10
C TYR A 378 21.75 0.27 -14.69
N PRO A 379 21.24 -0.65 -15.52
CA PRO A 379 19.87 -0.54 -16.04
C PRO A 379 18.80 -0.54 -14.94
N THR A 380 18.98 -1.35 -13.90
CA THR A 380 18.04 -1.40 -12.76
C THR A 380 17.99 -0.10 -11.97
N VAL A 381 19.14 0.44 -11.58
CA VAL A 381 19.22 1.71 -10.84
C VAL A 381 18.66 2.85 -11.69
N LEU A 382 19.01 2.88 -12.98
CA LEU A 382 18.46 3.85 -13.93
C LEU A 382 16.94 3.77 -13.99
N PHE A 383 16.41 2.57 -14.19
CA PHE A 383 14.99 2.34 -14.30
C PHE A 383 14.23 2.78 -13.04
N LEU A 384 14.76 2.47 -11.85
CA LEU A 384 14.13 2.85 -10.58
C LEU A 384 14.16 4.37 -10.36
N LEU A 385 15.28 5.03 -10.63
CA LEU A 385 15.42 6.48 -10.44
C LEU A 385 14.54 7.27 -11.41
N GLU A 386 14.48 6.87 -12.68
CA GLU A 386 13.62 7.52 -13.66
C GLU A 386 12.14 7.36 -13.30
N ASN A 387 11.67 6.14 -13.05
CA ASN A 387 10.26 5.91 -12.70
C ASN A 387 9.88 6.62 -11.40
N GLY A 388 10.77 6.66 -10.40
CA GLY A 388 10.58 7.42 -9.17
C GLY A 388 10.48 8.93 -9.42
N TRP A 389 11.35 9.49 -10.28
CA TRP A 389 11.31 10.91 -10.67
C TRP A 389 9.99 11.26 -11.36
N PHE A 390 9.57 10.48 -12.35
CA PHE A 390 8.33 10.74 -13.07
C PHE A 390 7.10 10.61 -12.15
N LEU A 391 7.05 9.62 -11.27
CA LEU A 391 5.96 9.44 -10.30
C LEU A 391 5.85 10.63 -9.33
N SER A 392 6.99 11.07 -8.78
CA SER A 392 7.06 12.26 -7.93
C SER A 392 6.63 13.53 -8.67
N ARG A 393 7.02 13.68 -9.93
CA ARG A 393 6.66 14.85 -10.72
C ARG A 393 5.18 14.87 -11.11
N TYR A 394 4.63 13.73 -11.49
CA TYR A 394 3.22 13.56 -11.82
C TYR A 394 2.31 13.95 -10.65
N THR A 395 2.61 13.44 -9.45
CA THR A 395 1.84 13.77 -8.24
C THR A 395 1.90 15.26 -7.89
N ARG A 396 3.08 15.90 -8.07
CA ARG A 396 3.24 17.36 -7.90
C ARG A 396 2.42 18.17 -8.91
N LEU A 397 2.39 17.77 -10.18
CA LEU A 397 1.63 18.48 -11.23
C LEU A 397 0.13 18.40 -10.97
N GLN A 398 -0.39 17.21 -10.62
CA GLN A 398 -1.80 17.04 -10.25
C GLN A 398 -2.20 17.95 -9.09
N LYS A 399 -1.33 18.08 -8.06
CA LYS A 399 -1.56 18.98 -6.94
C LYS A 399 -1.61 20.46 -7.36
N GLN A 400 -0.74 20.88 -8.27
CA GLN A 400 -0.73 22.26 -8.80
C GLN A 400 -1.95 22.56 -9.67
N GLU A 401 -2.39 21.62 -10.50
CA GLU A 401 -3.58 21.78 -11.33
C GLU A 401 -4.83 21.91 -10.48
N MET A 402 -4.97 21.08 -9.45
CA MET A 402 -6.05 21.20 -8.49
C MET A 402 -6.05 22.58 -7.82
N LEU A 403 -4.87 23.11 -7.46
CA LEU A 403 -4.75 24.43 -6.86
C LEU A 403 -5.13 25.56 -7.82
N ASN A 404 -4.69 25.50 -9.08
CA ASN A 404 -5.04 26.49 -10.10
C ASN A 404 -6.53 26.45 -10.45
N TYR A 405 -7.11 25.25 -10.54
CA TYR A 405 -8.55 25.08 -10.76
C TYR A 405 -9.37 25.67 -9.61
N LYS A 406 -8.92 25.47 -8.36
CA LYS A 406 -9.50 26.11 -7.18
C LYS A 406 -9.47 27.64 -7.27
N GLN A 407 -8.35 28.23 -7.70
CA GLN A 407 -8.23 29.68 -7.88
C GLN A 407 -9.12 30.22 -9.01
N LEU A 408 -9.22 29.50 -10.14
CA LEU A 408 -10.11 29.88 -11.24
C LEU A 408 -11.57 29.90 -10.80
N LEU A 409 -12.00 28.87 -10.04
CA LEU A 409 -13.35 28.81 -9.49
C LEU A 409 -13.62 29.96 -8.52
N GLN A 410 -12.68 30.27 -7.63
CA GLN A 410 -12.79 31.42 -6.73
C GLN A 410 -12.96 32.74 -7.49
N LYS A 411 -12.18 32.94 -8.56
CA LYS A 411 -12.29 34.13 -9.40
C LYS A 411 -13.68 34.24 -10.05
N ASN A 412 -14.18 33.15 -10.63
CA ASN A 412 -15.50 33.12 -11.25
C ASN A 412 -16.62 33.41 -10.24
N ILE A 413 -16.51 32.89 -9.01
CA ILE A 413 -17.46 33.17 -7.92
C ILE A 413 -17.47 34.66 -7.60
N THR A 414 -16.30 35.27 -7.36
CA THR A 414 -16.21 36.70 -7.06
C THR A 414 -16.74 37.60 -8.17
N GLU A 415 -16.56 37.20 -9.44
CA GLU A 415 -17.11 37.91 -10.59
C GLU A 415 -18.65 37.85 -10.62
N LYS A 416 -19.21 36.66 -10.38
CA LYS A 416 -20.66 36.46 -10.34
C LYS A 416 -21.34 37.14 -9.16
N GLU A 417 -20.69 37.19 -7.99
CA GLU A 417 -21.16 37.99 -6.85
C GLU A 417 -21.20 39.49 -7.19
N GLY A 418 -20.21 39.99 -7.95
CA GLY A 418 -20.20 41.36 -8.45
C GLY A 418 -21.32 41.68 -9.45
N GLU A 419 -21.58 40.76 -10.40
CA GLU A 419 -22.71 40.86 -11.34
C GLU A 419 -24.07 40.84 -10.62
N LEU A 420 -24.19 40.02 -9.57
CA LEU A 420 -25.40 39.95 -8.75
C LEU A 420 -25.65 41.27 -8.02
N LYS A 421 -24.61 41.84 -7.41
CA LYS A 421 -24.67 43.12 -6.70
C LYS A 421 -25.10 44.25 -7.64
N THR A 422 -24.49 44.34 -8.83
CA THR A 422 -24.87 45.34 -9.85
C THR A 422 -26.29 45.14 -10.37
N THR A 423 -26.74 43.89 -10.53
CA THR A 423 -28.15 43.61 -10.89
C THR A 423 -29.11 44.05 -9.78
N GLN A 424 -28.80 43.78 -8.51
CA GLN A 424 -29.60 44.20 -7.36
C GLN A 424 -29.66 45.73 -7.24
N GLU A 425 -28.56 46.42 -7.50
CA GLU A 425 -28.51 47.89 -7.55
C GLU A 425 -29.35 48.44 -8.72
N ASN A 426 -29.32 47.80 -9.90
CA ASN A 426 -30.18 48.18 -11.02
C ASN A 426 -31.67 47.91 -10.74
N LEU A 427 -32.00 46.79 -10.09
CA LEU A 427 -33.34 46.49 -9.60
C LEU A 427 -33.83 47.54 -8.60
N PHE A 428 -32.94 47.97 -7.69
CA PHE A 428 -33.23 49.04 -6.75
C PHE A 428 -33.50 50.37 -7.47
N ARG A 429 -32.66 50.73 -8.46
CA ARG A 429 -32.83 51.95 -9.28
C ARG A 429 -34.09 51.94 -10.15
N ILE A 430 -34.48 50.80 -10.70
CA ILE A 430 -35.73 50.63 -11.47
C ILE A 430 -36.94 50.75 -10.53
N ARG A 431 -36.85 50.17 -9.32
CA ARG A 431 -37.87 50.28 -8.28
C ARG A 431 -38.01 51.70 -7.74
N GLU A 432 -36.94 52.49 -7.78
CA GLU A 432 -36.89 53.92 -7.40
C GLU A 432 -37.51 54.84 -8.47
N ARG A 433 -37.56 54.43 -9.74
CA ARG A 433 -38.10 55.25 -10.85
C ARG A 433 -39.62 55.26 -11.05
N LEU A 434 -40.39 54.73 -10.09
CA LEU A 434 -41.86 54.75 -10.02
C LEU A 434 -42.64 54.07 -11.18
N PHE A 435 -43.48 53.11 -10.79
CA PHE A 435 -44.83 52.86 -11.31
C PHE A 435 -45.08 52.94 -12.83
N GLU A 436 -44.40 52.13 -13.65
CA GLU A 436 -44.90 51.79 -15.00
C GLU A 436 -44.24 50.50 -15.54
N SER A 437 -44.68 49.35 -15.03
CA SER A 437 -45.08 48.15 -15.77
C SER A 437 -45.16 46.97 -14.79
N SER A 438 -46.38 46.49 -14.53
CA SER A 438 -46.60 45.29 -13.72
C SER A 438 -45.88 44.08 -14.32
N GLU A 439 -45.70 44.04 -15.65
CA GLU A 439 -45.03 42.95 -16.36
C GLU A 439 -43.50 42.92 -16.21
N GLU A 440 -42.76 44.03 -16.24
CA GLU A 440 -41.29 43.98 -16.04
C GLU A 440 -40.95 43.72 -14.59
N SER A 441 -41.69 44.30 -13.64
CA SER A 441 -41.55 44.01 -12.21
C SER A 441 -41.80 42.53 -11.89
N GLU A 442 -42.80 41.91 -12.53
CA GLU A 442 -43.12 40.49 -12.35
C GLU A 442 -42.15 39.57 -13.10
N LYS A 443 -41.69 39.94 -14.31
CA LYS A 443 -40.60 39.23 -15.02
C LYS A 443 -39.29 39.31 -14.24
N LEU A 444 -38.97 40.46 -13.66
CA LEU A 444 -37.76 40.66 -12.87
C LEU A 444 -37.85 39.95 -11.51
N LYS A 445 -39.04 39.85 -10.90
CA LYS A 445 -39.26 38.96 -9.73
C LYS A 445 -39.09 37.49 -10.10
N LYS A 446 -39.73 37.03 -11.19
CA LYS A 446 -39.56 35.66 -11.69
C LYS A 446 -38.10 35.36 -12.03
N LEU A 447 -37.40 36.29 -12.67
CA LEU A 447 -35.98 36.18 -12.97
C LEU A 447 -35.11 36.25 -11.71
N ALA A 448 -35.46 37.05 -10.70
CA ALA A 448 -34.76 37.08 -9.43
C ALA A 448 -34.98 35.79 -8.63
N ASP A 449 -36.18 35.21 -8.67
CA ASP A 449 -36.50 33.94 -8.03
C ASP A 449 -35.89 32.76 -8.80
N GLU A 450 -35.86 32.83 -10.13
CA GLU A 450 -35.12 31.90 -11.00
C GLU A 450 -33.62 31.98 -10.72
N ARG A 451 -33.03 33.19 -10.69
CA ARG A 451 -31.62 33.39 -10.33
C ARG A 451 -31.34 32.96 -8.90
N LYS A 452 -32.24 33.18 -7.94
CA LYS A 452 -32.10 32.64 -6.57
C LYS A 452 -32.13 31.12 -6.57
N ARG A 453 -33.02 30.48 -7.34
CA ARG A 453 -33.03 29.03 -7.51
C ARG A 453 -31.74 28.53 -8.14
N THR A 454 -31.22 29.25 -9.14
CA THR A 454 -29.94 28.95 -9.77
C THR A 454 -28.78 29.15 -8.80
N ILE A 455 -28.80 30.19 -7.97
CA ILE A 455 -27.78 30.43 -6.94
C ILE A 455 -27.83 29.34 -5.89
N VAL A 456 -29.01 28.97 -5.40
CA VAL A 456 -29.17 27.84 -4.47
C VAL A 456 -28.71 26.54 -5.14
N GLN A 457 -29.02 26.31 -6.42
CA GLN A 457 -28.51 25.17 -7.17
C GLN A 457 -26.98 25.17 -7.29
N LEU A 458 -26.37 26.32 -7.59
CA LEU A 458 -24.93 26.47 -7.72
C LEU A 458 -24.21 26.41 -6.37
N GLU A 459 -24.82 26.95 -5.31
CA GLU A 459 -24.33 26.85 -3.93
C GLU A 459 -24.41 25.41 -3.43
N ASN A 460 -25.48 24.70 -3.77
CA ASN A 460 -25.64 23.27 -3.56
C ASN A 460 -24.55 22.51 -4.34
N GLU A 461 -24.42 22.71 -5.65
CA GLU A 461 -23.38 22.07 -6.47
C GLU A 461 -21.97 22.36 -5.95
N LEU A 462 -21.72 23.57 -5.45
CA LEU A 462 -20.44 23.95 -4.85
C LEU A 462 -20.23 23.29 -3.48
N SER A 463 -21.27 23.15 -2.67
CA SER A 463 -21.22 22.41 -1.39
C SER A 463 -21.04 20.91 -1.61
N ASP A 464 -21.61 20.36 -2.68
CA ASP A 464 -21.41 18.97 -3.08
C ASP A 464 -19.98 18.70 -3.59
N LEU A 465 -19.26 19.75 -4.01
CA LEU A 465 -17.84 19.69 -4.33
C LEU A 465 -16.91 19.87 -3.11
N LYS A 466 -17.44 20.29 -1.95
CA LYS A 466 -16.66 20.40 -0.72
C LYS A 466 -16.66 19.07 0.02
N THR A 467 -15.46 18.58 0.32
CA THR A 467 -15.28 17.40 1.17
C THR A 467 -15.68 17.74 2.60
N TYR A 468 -16.53 16.91 3.21
CA TYR A 468 -16.83 16.99 4.63
C TYR A 468 -15.57 16.68 5.46
N THR A 469 -15.10 17.64 6.26
CA THR A 469 -13.94 17.49 7.15
C THR A 469 -14.35 17.48 8.63
N GLY A 470 -15.46 16.81 8.96
CA GLY A 470 -16.05 16.79 10.31
C GLY A 470 -15.03 16.70 11.44
N THR A 471 -15.25 17.52 12.47
CA THR A 471 -14.42 17.60 13.69
C THR A 471 -14.86 16.61 14.77
N GLU A 472 -15.83 15.75 14.48
CA GLU A 472 -16.32 14.76 15.44
C GLU A 472 -15.20 13.77 15.79
N LYS A 473 -14.77 13.77 17.06
CA LYS A 473 -13.71 12.87 17.54
C LYS A 473 -14.27 11.47 17.70
N LEU A 474 -13.75 10.54 16.90
CA LEU A 474 -13.89 9.10 17.14
C LEU A 474 -13.00 8.76 18.34
N ILE A 475 -13.61 8.42 19.49
CA ILE A 475 -12.88 7.83 20.61
C ILE A 475 -12.97 6.31 20.41
N PRO A 476 -11.86 5.62 20.14
CA PRO A 476 -11.85 4.17 20.23
C PRO A 476 -12.11 3.81 21.69
N SER A 477 -13.32 3.38 22.02
CA SER A 477 -13.56 2.82 23.34
C SER A 477 -12.80 1.49 23.39
N GLN A 478 -11.80 1.39 24.28
CA GLN A 478 -11.05 0.14 24.47
C GLN A 478 -11.96 -0.98 25.01
N GLU A 479 -13.07 -0.61 25.67
CA GLU A 479 -14.03 -1.55 26.26
C GLU A 479 -15.10 -2.04 25.27
N PHE A 480 -15.49 -1.24 24.27
CA PHE A 480 -16.54 -1.60 23.29
C PHE A 480 -16.08 -1.34 21.84
N PRO A 481 -15.13 -2.14 21.31
CA PRO A 481 -14.53 -1.90 20.00
C PRO A 481 -15.51 -2.00 18.82
N GLU A 482 -16.63 -2.70 19.00
CA GLU A 482 -17.63 -2.94 17.94
C GLU A 482 -18.69 -1.83 17.84
N ILE A 483 -18.75 -0.89 18.80
CA ILE A 483 -19.83 0.12 18.88
C ILE A 483 -19.28 1.50 18.49
N ILE A 484 -19.78 2.00 17.35
CA ILE A 484 -19.47 3.34 16.84
C ILE A 484 -20.53 4.31 17.36
N ARG A 485 -20.10 5.34 18.10
CA ARG A 485 -20.96 6.41 18.64
C ARG A 485 -20.18 7.70 18.86
N SER A 486 -20.89 8.81 19.03
CA SER A 486 -20.31 10.07 19.52
C SER A 486 -20.15 10.06 21.05
N GLU A 487 -19.22 10.87 21.55
CA GLU A 487 -19.05 11.11 22.99
C GLU A 487 -20.22 11.94 23.56
N GLY A 488 -20.75 11.55 24.72
CA GLY A 488 -21.86 12.25 25.39
C GLY A 488 -23.20 12.11 24.67
N GLY A 489 -23.31 11.16 23.73
CA GLY A 489 -24.54 10.89 23.00
C GLY A 489 -25.49 9.95 23.75
N ARG A 490 -26.68 9.71 23.20
CA ARG A 490 -27.67 8.80 23.81
C ARG A 490 -27.22 7.35 23.95
N MET A 491 -26.23 6.94 23.16
CA MET A 491 -25.66 5.59 23.26
C MET A 491 -24.80 5.39 24.51
N ASP A 492 -24.35 6.46 25.16
CA ASP A 492 -23.53 6.40 26.38
C ASP A 492 -24.36 5.83 27.53
N GLU A 493 -25.61 6.29 27.67
CA GLU A 493 -26.56 5.78 28.68
C GLU A 493 -26.83 4.28 28.51
N VAL A 494 -26.93 3.83 27.25
CA VAL A 494 -27.12 2.41 26.91
C VAL A 494 -25.90 1.61 27.36
N LEU A 495 -24.69 2.09 27.07
CA LEU A 495 -23.46 1.40 27.41
C LEU A 495 -23.15 1.40 28.90
N ASP A 496 -23.50 2.47 29.60
CA ASP A 496 -23.42 2.52 31.06
C ASP A 496 -24.29 1.43 31.68
N MET A 497 -25.50 1.22 31.16
CA MET A 497 -26.35 0.11 31.59
C MET A 497 -25.75 -1.25 31.26
N VAL A 498 -25.25 -1.43 30.03
CA VAL A 498 -24.57 -2.67 29.59
C VAL A 498 -23.39 -3.00 30.51
N ASN A 499 -22.59 -2.00 30.89
CA ASN A 499 -21.43 -2.19 31.77
C ASN A 499 -21.84 -2.56 33.20
N ARG A 500 -22.93 -1.98 33.73
CA ARG A 500 -23.45 -2.31 35.07
C ARG A 500 -23.91 -3.76 35.19
N ILE A 501 -24.42 -4.35 34.11
CA ILE A 501 -24.94 -5.73 34.10
C ILE A 501 -23.93 -6.75 33.57
N ARG A 502 -22.66 -6.35 33.46
CA ARG A 502 -21.58 -7.17 32.91
C ARG A 502 -21.42 -8.51 33.64
N GLU A 503 -21.45 -8.48 34.97
CA GLU A 503 -21.16 -9.64 35.81
C GLU A 503 -22.38 -10.52 36.11
N ASP A 504 -23.58 -10.05 35.82
CA ASP A 504 -24.84 -10.71 36.16
C ASP A 504 -25.36 -11.57 35.00
N ASP A 505 -25.86 -12.78 35.32
CA ASP A 505 -26.52 -13.68 34.36
C ASP A 505 -28.03 -13.39 34.21
N ILE A 506 -28.49 -12.23 34.69
CA ILE A 506 -29.90 -11.83 34.62
C ILE A 506 -30.34 -11.72 33.14
N PRO A 507 -31.57 -12.20 32.79
CA PRO A 507 -32.12 -12.02 31.46
C PRO A 507 -32.24 -10.56 31.04
N VAL A 508 -31.85 -10.26 29.80
CA VAL A 508 -31.87 -8.89 29.26
C VAL A 508 -32.89 -8.80 28.13
N LEU A 509 -33.77 -7.80 28.20
CA LEU A 509 -34.72 -7.47 27.14
C LEU A 509 -34.29 -6.17 26.44
N ILE A 510 -33.87 -6.29 25.18
CA ILE A 510 -33.46 -5.18 24.33
C ILE A 510 -34.67 -4.72 23.50
N LEU A 511 -35.15 -3.51 23.75
CA LEU A 511 -36.19 -2.88 22.96
C LEU A 511 -35.60 -1.86 21.99
N GLY A 512 -36.15 -1.78 20.79
CA GLY A 512 -35.79 -0.73 19.86
C GLY A 512 -36.24 -1.07 18.45
N GLU A 513 -36.38 -0.06 17.61
CA GLU A 513 -36.85 -0.22 16.23
C GLU A 513 -35.97 -1.20 15.43
N THR A 514 -36.52 -1.70 14.32
CA THR A 514 -35.76 -2.54 13.39
C THR A 514 -34.56 -1.75 12.85
N GLY A 515 -33.38 -2.38 12.85
CA GLY A 515 -32.16 -1.79 12.31
C GLY A 515 -31.38 -0.86 13.25
N THR A 516 -31.71 -0.77 14.55
CA THR A 516 -30.94 0.04 15.53
C THR A 516 -29.64 -0.61 16.02
N GLY A 517 -29.43 -1.90 15.78
CA GLY A 517 -28.23 -2.65 16.21
C GLY A 517 -28.41 -3.55 17.43
N LYS A 518 -29.62 -4.09 17.67
CA LYS A 518 -29.92 -4.97 18.81
C LYS A 518 -28.98 -6.16 18.95
N GLU A 519 -28.62 -6.83 17.85
CA GLU A 519 -27.68 -7.96 17.87
C GLU A 519 -26.27 -7.53 18.29
N VAL A 520 -25.79 -6.36 17.83
CA VAL A 520 -24.45 -5.84 18.19
C VAL A 520 -24.38 -5.59 19.70
N ILE A 521 -25.45 -5.04 20.28
CA ILE A 521 -25.55 -4.83 21.72
C ILE A 521 -25.61 -6.17 22.48
N ALA A 522 -26.40 -7.14 22.00
CA ALA A 522 -26.47 -8.47 22.60
C ALA A 522 -25.10 -9.17 22.61
N ARG A 523 -24.36 -9.09 21.50
CA ARG A 523 -23.00 -9.63 21.37
C ARG A 523 -22.04 -8.91 22.30
N THR A 524 -22.16 -7.59 22.41
CA THR A 524 -21.35 -6.79 23.33
C THR A 524 -21.58 -7.22 24.78
N ILE A 525 -22.84 -7.38 25.20
CA ILE A 525 -23.18 -7.88 26.55
C ILE A 525 -22.54 -9.24 26.82
N HIS A 526 -22.56 -10.15 25.85
CA HIS A 526 -21.91 -11.46 25.97
C HIS A 526 -20.39 -11.33 26.07
N ASN A 527 -19.75 -10.57 25.19
CA ASN A 527 -18.30 -10.41 25.11
C ASN A 527 -17.69 -9.83 26.39
N ILE A 528 -18.41 -8.97 27.11
CA ILE A 528 -17.94 -8.42 28.38
C ILE A 528 -18.28 -9.31 29.58
N SER A 529 -19.17 -10.28 29.42
CA SER A 529 -19.67 -11.10 30.53
C SER A 529 -18.68 -12.17 31.00
N ARG A 530 -18.99 -12.81 32.13
CA ARG A 530 -18.27 -14.01 32.62
C ARG A 530 -18.33 -15.20 31.66
N ARG A 531 -19.20 -15.15 30.64
CA ARG A 531 -19.40 -16.20 29.64
C ARG A 531 -18.78 -15.85 28.28
N SER A 532 -17.89 -14.85 28.21
CA SER A 532 -17.26 -14.37 26.96
C SER A 532 -16.53 -15.47 26.19
N ASP A 533 -15.99 -16.48 26.89
CA ASP A 533 -15.26 -17.60 26.28
C ASP A 533 -16.19 -18.76 25.86
N ASN A 534 -17.48 -18.67 26.18
CA ASN A 534 -18.48 -19.68 25.87
C ASN A 534 -19.28 -19.32 24.60
N PRO A 535 -20.06 -20.24 24.01
CA PRO A 535 -20.79 -19.97 22.78
C PRO A 535 -21.82 -18.83 22.91
N PHE A 536 -21.85 -17.94 21.92
CA PHE A 536 -22.95 -17.01 21.66
C PHE A 536 -23.80 -17.49 20.49
N ILE A 537 -25.05 -17.86 20.74
CA ILE A 537 -25.96 -18.36 19.70
C ILE A 537 -27.11 -17.38 19.50
N ALA A 538 -27.12 -16.74 18.32
CA ALA A 538 -28.20 -15.85 17.89
C ALA A 538 -29.24 -16.60 17.05
N VAL A 539 -30.52 -16.38 17.36
CA VAL A 539 -31.67 -16.93 16.63
C VAL A 539 -32.68 -15.81 16.41
N ASN A 540 -33.07 -15.60 15.15
CA ASN A 540 -34.19 -14.73 14.82
C ASN A 540 -35.48 -15.57 14.80
N CYS A 541 -36.44 -15.22 15.67
CA CYS A 541 -37.68 -15.97 15.83
C CYS A 541 -38.73 -15.66 14.76
N GLY A 542 -38.65 -14.52 14.07
CA GLY A 542 -39.55 -14.12 12.98
C GLY A 542 -39.19 -14.74 11.62
N ALA A 543 -37.93 -15.16 11.42
CA ALA A 543 -37.44 -15.67 10.15
C ALA A 543 -37.84 -17.12 9.82
N LEU A 544 -38.35 -17.88 10.79
CA LEU A 544 -38.65 -19.32 10.66
C LEU A 544 -40.12 -19.62 10.93
N ALA A 545 -40.67 -20.59 10.18
CA ALA A 545 -41.98 -21.16 10.50
C ALA A 545 -41.92 -21.90 11.85
N GLU A 546 -43.03 -21.90 12.60
CA GLU A 546 -43.11 -22.41 13.98
C GLU A 546 -42.44 -23.77 14.18
N ASN A 547 -42.80 -24.78 13.39
CA ASN A 547 -42.24 -26.13 13.51
C ASN A 547 -40.71 -26.18 13.27
N LEU A 548 -40.20 -25.34 12.38
CA LEU A 548 -38.76 -25.23 12.13
C LEU A 548 -38.05 -24.47 13.25
N LEU A 549 -38.68 -23.42 13.79
CA LEU A 549 -38.17 -22.68 14.94
C LEU A 549 -38.02 -23.58 16.17
N GLU A 550 -39.05 -24.41 16.46
CA GLU A 550 -39.01 -25.39 17.55
C GLU A 550 -37.90 -26.42 17.34
N SER A 551 -37.80 -26.99 16.14
CA SER A 551 -36.76 -27.96 15.80
C SER A 551 -35.34 -27.35 15.85
N GLU A 552 -35.15 -26.09 15.45
CA GLU A 552 -33.85 -25.42 15.54
C GLU A 552 -33.48 -25.14 17.00
N LEU A 553 -34.37 -24.54 17.79
CA LEU A 553 -34.05 -24.14 19.16
C LEU A 553 -33.95 -25.32 20.13
N PHE A 554 -34.90 -26.26 20.08
CA PHE A 554 -34.95 -27.39 21.01
C PHE A 554 -34.34 -28.67 20.42
N GLY A 555 -34.11 -28.74 19.11
CA GLY A 555 -33.65 -29.97 18.46
C GLY A 555 -34.79 -30.96 18.25
N HIS A 556 -34.50 -32.06 17.56
CA HIS A 556 -35.50 -33.08 17.26
C HIS A 556 -34.91 -34.48 17.29
N GLU A 557 -35.77 -35.45 17.58
CA GLU A 557 -35.47 -36.87 17.45
C GLU A 557 -35.83 -37.38 16.05
N LYS A 558 -35.21 -38.50 15.66
CA LYS A 558 -35.44 -39.13 14.34
C LYS A 558 -36.91 -39.51 14.20
N GLY A 559 -37.55 -39.10 13.12
CA GLY A 559 -38.95 -39.42 12.82
C GLY A 559 -40.00 -38.52 13.50
N SER A 560 -39.58 -37.43 14.16
CA SER A 560 -40.49 -36.47 14.83
C SER A 560 -41.39 -35.67 13.88
N PHE A 561 -40.97 -35.48 12.62
CA PHE A 561 -41.78 -34.89 11.54
C PHE A 561 -41.27 -35.35 10.16
N THR A 562 -42.03 -35.05 9.11
CA THR A 562 -41.67 -35.37 7.72
C THR A 562 -40.38 -34.64 7.32
N GLY A 563 -39.28 -35.38 7.15
CA GLY A 563 -37.94 -34.83 6.87
C GLY A 563 -36.93 -34.98 8.01
N ALA A 564 -37.34 -35.44 9.20
CA ALA A 564 -36.45 -35.73 10.33
C ALA A 564 -35.72 -37.07 10.17
N TYR A 565 -34.86 -37.19 9.15
CA TYR A 565 -34.12 -38.43 8.83
C TYR A 565 -33.10 -38.85 9.90
N ALA A 566 -32.62 -37.89 10.69
CA ALA A 566 -31.64 -38.09 11.75
C ALA A 566 -31.96 -37.20 12.96
N ARG A 567 -31.43 -37.56 14.12
CA ARG A 567 -31.49 -36.76 15.36
C ARG A 567 -30.65 -35.49 15.20
N ARG A 568 -31.15 -34.33 15.65
CA ARG A 568 -30.41 -33.05 15.65
C ARG A 568 -30.44 -32.39 17.03
N LYS A 569 -29.30 -31.85 17.46
CA LYS A 569 -29.19 -31.03 18.67
C LYS A 569 -29.78 -29.64 18.44
N GLY A 570 -30.49 -29.11 19.43
CA GLY A 570 -31.07 -27.77 19.39
C GLY A 570 -30.07 -26.67 19.75
N ARG A 571 -30.37 -25.43 19.40
CA ARG A 571 -29.55 -24.26 19.77
C ARG A 571 -29.39 -24.10 21.28
N PHE A 572 -30.38 -24.43 22.10
CA PHE A 572 -30.23 -24.40 23.56
C PHE A 572 -29.19 -25.41 24.07
N GLU A 573 -29.14 -26.61 23.49
CA GLU A 573 -28.12 -27.61 23.83
C GLU A 573 -26.72 -27.18 23.37
N LEU A 574 -26.64 -26.54 22.19
CA LEU A 574 -25.37 -26.05 21.65
C LEU A 574 -24.83 -24.82 22.40
N ALA A 575 -25.71 -24.07 23.06
CA ALA A 575 -25.36 -22.87 23.82
C ALA A 575 -25.10 -23.16 25.31
N ASP A 576 -25.09 -24.42 25.75
CA ASP A 576 -24.94 -24.76 27.17
C ASP A 576 -23.65 -24.15 27.77
N GLY A 577 -23.78 -23.49 28.92
CA GLY A 577 -22.73 -22.67 29.55
C GLY A 577 -22.53 -21.27 28.93
N GLY A 578 -23.11 -21.00 27.76
CA GLY A 578 -22.98 -19.76 27.01
C GLY A 578 -24.21 -18.84 27.08
N THR A 579 -24.46 -18.11 25.98
CA THR A 579 -25.53 -17.11 25.86
C THR A 579 -26.38 -17.37 24.61
N VAL A 580 -27.71 -17.31 24.76
CA VAL A 580 -28.67 -17.38 23.66
C VAL A 580 -29.28 -15.99 23.45
N PHE A 581 -29.17 -15.47 22.22
CA PHE A 581 -29.84 -14.26 21.78
C PHE A 581 -31.07 -14.61 20.94
N LEU A 582 -32.24 -14.13 21.36
CA LEU A 582 -33.54 -14.34 20.70
C LEU A 582 -34.03 -13.01 20.12
N ASP A 583 -33.85 -12.81 18.82
CA ASP A 583 -34.36 -11.62 18.13
C ASP A 583 -35.83 -11.81 17.71
N GLU A 584 -36.57 -10.71 17.68
CA GLU A 584 -37.99 -10.64 17.32
C GLU A 584 -38.87 -11.62 18.14
N ILE A 585 -38.65 -11.66 19.46
CA ILE A 585 -39.36 -12.58 20.37
C ILE A 585 -40.89 -12.38 20.36
N ASN A 586 -41.33 -11.18 20.00
CA ASN A 586 -42.73 -10.82 19.83
C ASN A 586 -43.44 -11.57 18.68
N GLU A 587 -42.71 -12.22 17.78
CA GLU A 587 -43.29 -12.98 16.66
C GLU A 587 -43.51 -14.47 16.98
N THR A 588 -43.27 -14.87 18.23
CA THR A 588 -43.43 -16.25 18.67
C THR A 588 -44.89 -16.62 18.99
N THR A 589 -45.25 -17.88 18.75
CA THR A 589 -46.59 -18.40 19.06
C THR A 589 -46.76 -18.70 20.55
N PRO A 590 -47.99 -18.69 21.10
CA PRO A 590 -48.24 -18.99 22.51
C PRO A 590 -47.75 -20.38 22.97
N SER A 591 -47.81 -21.39 22.08
CA SER A 591 -47.27 -22.74 22.26
C SER A 591 -45.75 -22.70 22.46
N PHE A 592 -45.05 -22.01 21.56
CA PHE A 592 -43.61 -21.83 21.65
C PHE A 592 -43.22 -21.05 22.91
N GLN A 593 -43.94 -19.97 23.23
CA GLN A 593 -43.72 -19.16 24.44
C GLN A 593 -43.80 -20.01 25.71
N ALA A 594 -44.73 -20.97 25.79
CA ALA A 594 -44.85 -21.88 26.94
C ALA A 594 -43.63 -22.81 27.08
N ARG A 595 -43.08 -23.30 25.97
CA ARG A 595 -41.86 -24.12 25.98
C ARG A 595 -40.63 -23.30 26.35
N LEU A 596 -40.50 -22.11 25.77
CA LEU A 596 -39.41 -21.20 26.10
C LEU A 596 -39.43 -20.86 27.59
N LEU A 597 -40.60 -20.56 28.17
CA LEU A 597 -40.75 -20.27 29.60
C LEU A 597 -40.17 -21.35 30.50
N ARG A 598 -40.36 -22.64 30.17
CA ARG A 598 -39.79 -23.77 30.93
C ARG A 598 -38.26 -23.74 30.91
N VAL A 599 -37.67 -23.40 29.77
CA VAL A 599 -36.21 -23.26 29.65
C VAL A 599 -35.69 -22.11 30.50
N ILE A 600 -36.39 -20.97 30.50
CA ILE A 600 -35.95 -19.79 31.28
C ILE A 600 -36.08 -20.03 32.79
N GLN A 601 -37.15 -20.71 33.22
CA GLN A 601 -37.44 -20.90 34.65
C GLN A 601 -36.67 -22.06 35.27
N GLU A 602 -36.62 -23.21 34.59
CA GLU A 602 -36.11 -24.46 35.14
C GLU A 602 -34.77 -24.89 34.52
N GLY A 603 -34.38 -24.29 33.39
CA GLY A 603 -33.22 -24.71 32.61
C GLY A 603 -33.45 -26.06 31.93
N ILE A 604 -34.69 -26.47 31.70
CA ILE A 604 -35.04 -27.79 31.19
C ILE A 604 -35.89 -27.68 29.92
N PHE A 605 -35.62 -28.52 28.93
CA PHE A 605 -36.45 -28.67 27.74
C PHE A 605 -36.46 -30.11 27.21
N GLU A 606 -37.42 -30.40 26.34
CA GLU A 606 -37.51 -31.65 25.59
C GLU A 606 -37.32 -31.37 24.10
N ARG A 607 -36.74 -32.33 23.39
CA ARG A 607 -36.62 -32.25 21.94
C ARG A 607 -37.96 -32.52 21.30
N VAL A 608 -38.16 -32.01 20.09
CA VAL A 608 -39.37 -32.31 19.32
C VAL A 608 -39.46 -33.82 19.07
N GLY A 609 -40.52 -34.44 19.59
CA GLY A 609 -40.75 -35.89 19.53
C GLY A 609 -39.88 -36.72 20.49
N GLY A 610 -39.17 -36.10 21.43
CA GLY A 610 -38.37 -36.80 22.45
C GLY A 610 -39.09 -36.87 23.80
N GLU A 611 -38.86 -37.96 24.55
CA GLU A 611 -39.45 -38.19 25.88
C GLU A 611 -38.52 -37.80 27.05
N PHE A 612 -37.25 -37.51 26.75
CA PHE A 612 -36.24 -37.20 27.76
C PHE A 612 -36.05 -35.69 27.93
N SER A 613 -36.19 -35.21 29.16
CA SER A 613 -35.89 -33.84 29.52
C SER A 613 -34.36 -33.61 29.60
N LEU A 614 -33.88 -32.53 29.00
CA LEU A 614 -32.48 -32.11 28.97
C LEU A 614 -32.31 -30.86 29.80
N LYS A 615 -31.24 -30.79 30.61
CA LYS A 615 -30.90 -29.62 31.42
C LYS A 615 -29.80 -28.80 30.75
N VAL A 616 -29.95 -27.48 30.73
CA VAL A 616 -28.99 -26.51 30.20
C VAL A 616 -28.87 -25.29 31.11
N ASN A 617 -27.70 -24.67 31.11
CA ASN A 617 -27.41 -23.43 31.81
C ASN A 617 -27.04 -22.34 30.79
N VAL A 618 -28.01 -21.56 30.35
CA VAL A 618 -27.83 -20.52 29.33
C VAL A 618 -28.23 -19.14 29.86
N ARG A 619 -27.44 -18.11 29.53
CA ARG A 619 -27.87 -16.71 29.71
C ARG A 619 -28.77 -16.32 28.54
N ILE A 620 -29.88 -15.66 28.82
CA ILE A 620 -30.87 -15.29 27.79
C ILE A 620 -30.85 -13.79 27.56
N ILE A 621 -30.70 -13.39 26.29
CA ILE A 621 -30.90 -12.02 25.84
C ILE A 621 -32.01 -12.07 24.80
N ALA A 622 -33.10 -11.34 25.01
CA ALA A 622 -34.20 -11.24 24.05
C ALA A 622 -34.26 -9.84 23.46
N ALA A 623 -34.75 -9.75 22.22
CA ALA A 623 -34.96 -8.49 21.53
C ALA A 623 -36.36 -8.41 20.92
N SER A 624 -36.93 -7.20 20.93
CA SER A 624 -38.20 -6.88 20.28
C SER A 624 -38.15 -5.52 19.62
N ASN A 625 -38.82 -5.41 18.46
CA ASN A 625 -39.06 -4.16 17.77
C ASN A 625 -40.45 -3.57 18.03
N ARG A 626 -41.30 -4.27 18.79
CA ARG A 626 -42.65 -3.83 19.13
C ARG A 626 -42.73 -3.42 20.60
N ASP A 627 -43.75 -2.63 20.89
CA ASP A 627 -44.12 -2.29 22.27
C ASP A 627 -44.70 -3.53 22.96
N MET A 628 -43.89 -4.14 23.82
CA MET A 628 -44.27 -5.37 24.52
C MET A 628 -45.49 -5.20 25.42
N GLN A 629 -45.76 -3.99 25.96
CA GLN A 629 -46.95 -3.76 26.76
C GLN A 629 -48.23 -3.91 25.93
N LYS A 630 -48.23 -3.40 24.70
CA LYS A 630 -49.36 -3.56 23.77
C LYS A 630 -49.56 -5.00 23.34
N GLU A 631 -48.48 -5.78 23.19
CA GLU A 631 -48.57 -7.20 22.84
C GLU A 631 -49.13 -8.05 23.99
N LEU A 632 -48.86 -7.66 25.25
CA LEU A 632 -49.47 -8.24 26.44
C LEU A 632 -50.97 -7.91 26.53
N GLU A 633 -51.33 -6.64 26.38
CA GLU A 633 -52.73 -6.18 26.40
C GLU A 633 -53.58 -6.85 25.30
N ALA A 634 -52.97 -7.09 24.13
CA ALA A 634 -53.61 -7.77 23.03
C ALA A 634 -53.65 -9.31 23.17
N GLY A 635 -53.10 -9.87 24.25
CA GLY A 635 -53.09 -11.31 24.51
C GLY A 635 -52.21 -12.14 23.56
N ARG A 636 -51.34 -11.50 22.76
CA ARG A 636 -50.45 -12.18 21.81
C ARG A 636 -49.14 -12.64 22.45
N PHE A 637 -48.73 -11.99 23.53
CA PHE A 637 -47.58 -12.39 24.31
C PHE A 637 -47.98 -12.72 25.74
N ARG A 638 -47.39 -13.77 26.32
CA ARG A 638 -47.72 -14.18 27.69
C ARG A 638 -47.04 -13.30 28.73
N GLN A 639 -47.81 -12.91 29.74
CA GLN A 639 -47.36 -12.05 30.82
C GLN A 639 -46.30 -12.71 31.72
N ASP A 640 -46.43 -14.02 31.97
CA ASP A 640 -45.47 -14.79 32.76
C ASP A 640 -44.08 -14.86 32.10
N LEU A 641 -44.02 -15.07 30.78
CA LEU A 641 -42.79 -15.05 30.01
C LEU A 641 -42.17 -13.65 29.95
N TYR A 642 -42.99 -12.62 29.75
CA TYR A 642 -42.50 -11.24 29.74
C TYR A 642 -41.77 -10.88 31.03
N TYR A 643 -42.33 -11.17 32.20
CA TYR A 643 -41.68 -10.86 33.47
C TYR A 643 -40.38 -11.66 33.70
N ARG A 644 -40.22 -12.84 33.09
CA ARG A 644 -38.97 -13.62 33.15
C ARG A 644 -37.91 -13.12 32.18
N LEU A 645 -38.31 -12.61 31.02
CA LEU A 645 -37.40 -12.01 30.04
C LEU A 645 -36.99 -10.58 30.42
N ASN A 646 -37.89 -9.82 31.03
CA ASN A 646 -37.68 -8.44 31.41
C ASN A 646 -36.97 -8.32 32.78
N GLY A 647 -35.81 -8.97 32.91
CA GLY A 647 -34.96 -8.82 34.10
C GLY A 647 -34.30 -7.45 34.11
N ILE A 648 -33.57 -7.11 33.04
CA ILE A 648 -33.09 -5.77 32.75
C ILE A 648 -33.56 -5.33 31.37
N GLN A 649 -34.12 -4.13 31.30
CA GLN A 649 -34.59 -3.54 30.06
C GLN A 649 -33.54 -2.57 29.50
N ILE A 650 -33.18 -2.73 28.23
CA ILE A 650 -32.30 -1.80 27.50
C ILE A 650 -33.07 -1.26 26.31
N ILE A 651 -33.23 0.06 26.24
CA ILE A 651 -33.94 0.73 25.14
C ILE A 651 -32.90 1.34 24.20
N LEU A 652 -32.86 0.88 22.96
CA LEU A 652 -31.97 1.44 21.94
C LEU A 652 -32.64 2.62 21.23
N PRO A 653 -32.01 3.81 21.27
CA PRO A 653 -32.53 4.99 20.58
C PRO A 653 -32.48 4.79 19.05
N ALA A 654 -33.53 5.26 18.39
CA ALA A 654 -33.57 5.33 16.94
C ALA A 654 -32.49 6.29 16.42
N LEU A 655 -31.99 6.09 15.20
CA LEU A 655 -30.90 6.87 14.62
C LEU A 655 -31.24 8.38 14.53
N ARG A 656 -32.53 8.71 14.36
CA ARG A 656 -33.02 10.11 14.40
C ARG A 656 -32.86 10.81 15.75
N GLU A 657 -32.75 10.04 16.83
CA GLU A 657 -32.52 10.53 18.19
C GLU A 657 -31.02 10.61 18.53
N ARG A 658 -30.15 10.12 17.65
CA ARG A 658 -28.68 10.12 17.79
C ARG A 658 -28.00 10.48 16.46
N LYS A 659 -28.36 11.63 15.90
CA LYS A 659 -27.86 12.10 14.59
C LYS A 659 -26.37 12.41 14.60
N GLU A 660 -25.83 12.69 15.78
CA GLU A 660 -24.41 12.86 16.08
C GLU A 660 -23.56 11.61 15.81
N ASP A 661 -24.16 10.41 15.78
CA ASP A 661 -23.47 9.17 15.42
C ASP A 661 -23.26 9.04 13.89
N ILE A 662 -24.09 9.69 13.06
CA ILE A 662 -24.10 9.52 11.60
C ILE A 662 -22.73 9.86 10.98
N PRO A 663 -22.06 10.98 11.31
CA PRO A 663 -20.70 11.29 10.83
C PRO A 663 -19.64 10.24 11.12
N LEU A 664 -19.83 9.44 12.16
CA LEU A 664 -18.88 8.41 12.59
C LEU A 664 -19.20 7.06 11.95
N LEU A 665 -20.49 6.75 11.80
CA LEU A 665 -20.98 5.55 11.13
C LEU A 665 -20.64 5.53 9.63
N VAL A 666 -20.69 6.68 8.96
CA VAL A 666 -20.42 6.79 7.51
C VAL A 666 -19.00 6.34 7.14
N PRO A 667 -17.92 6.90 7.72
CA PRO A 667 -16.55 6.43 7.47
C PRO A 667 -16.34 4.97 7.86
N TYR A 668 -16.99 4.51 8.95
CA TYR A 668 -16.94 3.12 9.37
C TYR A 668 -17.47 2.19 8.28
N PHE A 669 -18.64 2.49 7.69
CA PHE A 669 -19.18 1.69 6.59
C PHE A 669 -18.32 1.74 5.33
N LEU A 670 -17.82 2.92 4.95
CA LEU A 670 -16.90 3.05 3.80
C LEU A 670 -15.64 2.18 3.99
N LYS A 671 -15.08 2.13 5.20
CA LYS A 671 -13.96 1.26 5.54
C LYS A 671 -14.34 -0.22 5.55
N LYS A 672 -15.49 -0.58 6.13
CA LYS A 672 -15.99 -1.96 6.25
C LYS A 672 -16.13 -2.67 4.90
N TYR A 673 -16.50 -1.93 3.86
CA TYR A 673 -16.72 -2.48 2.52
C TYR A 673 -15.51 -2.34 1.57
N GLU A 674 -14.37 -1.86 2.07
CA GLU A 674 -13.09 -1.79 1.34
C GLU A 674 -13.15 -1.15 -0.05
N TYR A 675 -13.98 -0.11 -0.23
CA TYR A 675 -14.04 0.63 -1.49
C TYR A 675 -12.76 1.48 -1.67
N GLN A 676 -11.72 0.88 -2.27
CA GLN A 676 -10.35 1.41 -2.38
C GLN A 676 -10.26 2.84 -2.96
N LEU A 677 -11.24 3.24 -3.76
CA LEU A 677 -11.27 4.56 -4.40
C LEU A 677 -12.08 5.60 -3.61
N VAL A 678 -13.16 5.19 -2.93
CA VAL A 678 -14.17 6.08 -2.34
C VAL A 678 -13.94 6.21 -0.85
N ASN A 679 -13.35 7.33 -0.42
CA ASN A 679 -13.05 7.60 0.98
C ASN A 679 -13.53 8.97 1.46
N GLN A 680 -14.26 9.69 0.62
CA GLN A 680 -14.76 11.03 0.90
C GLN A 680 -16.27 11.11 0.70
N ILE A 681 -16.90 12.03 1.42
CA ILE A 681 -18.31 12.38 1.29
C ILE A 681 -18.42 13.90 1.20
N SER A 682 -19.35 14.39 0.38
CA SER A 682 -19.57 15.82 0.30
C SER A 682 -20.23 16.37 1.57
N GLU A 683 -20.00 17.66 1.87
CA GLU A 683 -20.68 18.36 2.97
C GLU A 683 -22.20 18.29 2.81
N GLN A 684 -22.68 18.41 1.58
CA GLN A 684 -24.11 18.42 1.30
C GLN A 684 -24.75 17.05 1.50
N VAL A 685 -24.09 15.98 1.07
CA VAL A 685 -24.52 14.61 1.37
C VAL A 685 -24.59 14.41 2.88
N MET A 686 -23.56 14.84 3.63
CA MET A 686 -23.58 14.71 5.10
C MET A 686 -24.75 15.48 5.73
N ALA A 687 -25.05 16.69 5.24
CA ALA A 687 -26.19 17.46 5.71
C ALA A 687 -27.53 16.74 5.44
N VAL A 688 -27.69 16.15 4.24
CA VAL A 688 -28.85 15.32 3.89
C VAL A 688 -28.98 14.14 4.84
N LEU A 689 -27.89 13.40 5.06
CA LEU A 689 -27.88 12.24 5.94
C LEU A 689 -28.25 12.60 7.38
N LYS A 690 -27.75 13.72 7.93
CA LYS A 690 -28.14 14.21 9.27
C LYS A 690 -29.61 14.66 9.34
N SER A 691 -30.16 15.19 8.25
CA SER A 691 -31.55 15.68 8.22
C SER A 691 -32.59 14.56 8.11
N TYR A 692 -32.24 13.43 7.48
CA TYR A 692 -33.17 12.33 7.24
C TYR A 692 -33.59 11.61 8.54
N SER A 693 -34.81 11.06 8.56
CA SER A 693 -35.41 10.42 9.74
C SER A 693 -34.99 8.97 9.95
N TRP A 694 -34.41 8.33 8.94
CA TRP A 694 -33.91 6.94 8.99
C TRP A 694 -34.90 5.92 9.59
N PRO A 695 -36.07 5.69 8.96
CA PRO A 695 -37.05 4.70 9.44
C PRO A 695 -36.48 3.27 9.57
N GLY A 696 -35.49 2.89 8.74
CA GLY A 696 -34.75 1.63 8.86
C GLY A 696 -33.44 1.74 9.64
N ASN A 697 -33.24 2.86 10.36
CA ASN A 697 -32.14 3.13 11.26
C ASN A 697 -30.75 2.86 10.63
N VAL A 698 -29.83 2.25 11.38
CA VAL A 698 -28.44 2.02 10.97
C VAL A 698 -28.35 1.08 9.76
N ARG A 699 -29.27 0.11 9.64
CA ARG A 699 -29.32 -0.82 8.51
C ARG A 699 -29.67 -0.11 7.19
N GLU A 700 -30.57 0.86 7.23
CA GLU A 700 -30.90 1.69 6.07
C GLU A 700 -29.74 2.62 5.70
N LEU A 701 -29.11 3.26 6.70
CA LEU A 701 -27.92 4.09 6.50
C LEU A 701 -26.78 3.28 5.85
N GLU A 702 -26.48 2.10 6.37
CA GLU A 702 -25.45 1.21 5.83
C GLU A 702 -25.72 0.85 4.36
N ASN A 703 -26.97 0.48 4.03
CA ASN A 703 -27.38 0.19 2.67
C ASN A 703 -27.28 1.40 1.74
N CYS A 704 -27.67 2.57 2.22
CA CYS A 704 -27.60 3.83 1.47
C CYS A 704 -26.15 4.19 1.13
N ILE A 705 -25.26 4.20 2.12
CA ILE A 705 -23.84 4.50 1.92
C ILE A 705 -23.17 3.47 1.02
N ARG A 706 -23.49 2.18 1.20
CA ARG A 706 -22.97 1.11 0.34
C ARG A 706 -23.37 1.32 -1.11
N ARG A 707 -24.64 1.63 -1.39
CA ARG A 707 -25.14 1.90 -2.75
C ARG A 707 -24.47 3.13 -3.35
N ALA A 708 -24.38 4.22 -2.59
CA ALA A 708 -23.77 5.46 -3.04
C ALA A 708 -22.27 5.29 -3.35
N ALA A 709 -21.55 4.50 -2.55
CA ALA A 709 -20.15 4.18 -2.80
C ALA A 709 -19.95 3.38 -4.09
N ILE A 710 -20.82 2.41 -4.40
CA ILE A 710 -20.79 1.66 -5.67
C ILE A 710 -20.95 2.59 -6.87
N LEU A 711 -21.91 3.52 -6.81
CA LEU A 711 -22.15 4.49 -7.88
C LEU A 711 -20.96 5.43 -8.07
N ALA A 712 -20.46 6.03 -6.99
CA ALA A 712 -19.28 6.90 -7.04
C ALA A 712 -18.05 6.17 -7.60
N GLN A 713 -17.83 4.90 -7.21
CA GLN A 713 -16.73 4.09 -7.73
C GLN A 713 -16.89 3.78 -9.22
N SER A 714 -18.11 3.48 -9.68
CA SER A 714 -18.38 3.19 -11.09
C SER A 714 -18.02 4.38 -12.01
N GLU A 715 -18.16 5.60 -11.49
CA GLU A 715 -17.77 6.84 -12.17
C GLU A 715 -16.32 7.26 -11.89
N GLN A 716 -15.53 6.38 -11.26
CA GLN A 716 -14.14 6.64 -10.86
C GLN A 716 -13.97 7.89 -9.97
N ARG A 717 -14.99 8.23 -9.18
CA ARG A 717 -14.96 9.33 -8.22
C ARG A 717 -14.50 8.83 -6.86
N LYS A 718 -13.72 9.66 -6.14
CA LYS A 718 -13.28 9.38 -4.76
C LYS A 718 -14.28 9.82 -3.69
N MET A 719 -15.29 10.59 -4.11
CA MET A 719 -16.22 11.27 -3.23
C MET A 719 -17.66 10.96 -3.62
N ILE A 720 -18.45 10.59 -2.61
CA ILE A 720 -19.91 10.46 -2.71
C ILE A 720 -20.53 11.86 -2.82
N ARG A 721 -21.41 12.01 -3.81
CA ARG A 721 -22.15 13.22 -4.16
C ARG A 721 -23.64 13.01 -3.95
N LEU A 722 -24.41 14.10 -3.99
CA LEU A 722 -25.87 14.02 -3.82
C LEU A 722 -26.54 13.07 -4.80
N ASP A 723 -26.11 13.09 -6.06
CA ASP A 723 -26.69 12.26 -7.13
C ASP A 723 -26.50 10.74 -6.90
N ASP A 724 -25.60 10.37 -5.99
CA ASP A 724 -25.37 8.97 -5.62
C ASP A 724 -26.40 8.45 -4.58
N LEU A 725 -27.13 9.36 -3.93
CA LEU A 725 -28.12 9.00 -2.92
C LEU A 725 -29.46 8.59 -3.57
N PRO A 726 -30.22 7.69 -2.93
CA PRO A 726 -31.60 7.41 -3.33
C PRO A 726 -32.47 8.68 -3.36
N ASN A 727 -33.26 8.85 -4.43
CA ASN A 727 -34.13 10.01 -4.65
C ASN A 727 -35.11 10.24 -3.48
N GLU A 728 -35.51 9.19 -2.77
CA GLU A 728 -36.42 9.28 -1.62
C GLU A 728 -35.81 10.07 -0.45
N ILE A 729 -34.47 10.04 -0.33
CA ILE A 729 -33.72 10.78 0.69
C ILE A 729 -33.52 12.24 0.24
N ILE A 730 -33.33 12.47 -1.07
CA ILE A 730 -33.13 13.79 -1.67
C ILE A 730 -34.43 14.61 -1.70
N GLN A 731 -35.55 14.02 -2.13
CA GLN A 731 -36.83 14.73 -2.36
C GLN A 731 -37.52 15.20 -1.08
N LYS A 732 -37.32 14.49 0.05
CA LYS A 732 -37.91 14.89 1.34
C LYS A 732 -37.35 16.20 1.87
N GLN A 733 -36.13 16.58 1.48
CA GLN A 733 -35.57 17.91 1.75
C GLN A 733 -36.26 19.00 0.94
N SER A 734 -36.62 18.74 -0.32
CA SER A 734 -37.24 19.74 -1.21
C SER A 734 -38.64 20.13 -0.72
N SER A 735 -39.39 19.17 -0.16
CA SER A 735 -40.72 19.40 0.40
C SER A 735 -40.72 20.11 1.77
N SER A 736 -39.70 19.90 2.61
CA SER A 736 -39.61 20.59 3.92
C SER A 736 -38.84 21.91 3.89
N ALA A 737 -37.95 22.11 2.90
CA ALA A 737 -37.13 23.31 2.78
C ALA A 737 -37.84 24.48 2.06
N THR A 738 -38.99 24.24 1.43
CA THR A 738 -39.69 25.30 0.67
C THR A 738 -40.41 26.30 1.60
N GLU A 739 -40.59 26.00 2.90
CA GLU A 739 -41.25 26.93 3.84
C GLU A 739 -40.45 27.34 5.09
N SER A 740 -39.34 26.69 5.47
CA SER A 740 -38.79 26.83 6.84
C SER A 740 -37.33 27.32 7.00
N GLN A 741 -36.56 27.66 5.96
CA GLN A 741 -35.15 28.01 6.20
C GLN A 741 -34.56 29.13 5.35
N TYR A 742 -35.28 30.25 5.25
CA TYR A 742 -34.64 31.56 5.14
C TYR A 742 -34.40 32.09 6.55
N VAL A 743 -33.25 31.78 7.16
CA VAL A 743 -32.82 32.51 8.36
C VAL A 743 -32.44 33.91 7.88
N SER A 744 -33.33 34.89 8.10
CA SER A 744 -33.08 36.25 7.67
C SER A 744 -31.79 36.78 8.31
N LEU A 745 -31.14 37.74 7.65
CA LEU A 745 -29.93 38.38 8.17
C LEU A 745 -30.11 38.91 9.59
N GLU A 746 -31.34 39.28 9.96
CA GLU A 746 -31.67 39.71 11.33
C GLU A 746 -31.48 38.60 12.35
N ASN A 747 -31.96 37.40 12.06
CA ASN A 747 -31.85 36.26 12.97
C ASN A 747 -30.38 35.86 13.14
N GLN A 748 -29.58 35.90 12.07
CA GLN A 748 -28.13 35.66 12.16
C GLN A 748 -27.41 36.69 13.03
N VAL A 749 -27.76 37.97 12.90
CA VAL A 749 -27.21 39.05 13.75
C VAL A 749 -27.61 38.85 15.20
N LEU A 750 -28.88 38.54 15.45
CA LEU A 750 -29.44 38.39 16.79
C LEU A 750 -28.84 37.16 17.50
N ASP A 751 -28.73 36.02 16.81
CA ASP A 751 -28.18 34.79 17.37
C ASP A 751 -26.69 34.93 17.71
N MET A 752 -25.92 35.63 16.86
CA MET A 752 -24.51 35.91 17.15
C MET A 752 -24.36 36.84 18.36
N LEU A 753 -25.18 37.88 18.47
CA LEU A 753 -25.17 38.78 19.61
C LEU A 753 -25.58 38.08 20.92
N ARG A 754 -26.54 37.15 20.85
CA ARG A 754 -26.99 36.30 21.96
C ARG A 754 -25.88 35.35 22.41
N SER A 755 -25.21 34.68 21.48
CA SER A 755 -24.08 33.79 21.80
C SER A 755 -22.93 34.49 22.53
N GLN A 756 -22.80 35.81 22.33
CA GLN A 756 -21.77 36.65 22.98
C GLN A 756 -22.32 37.45 24.16
N GLY A 757 -23.56 37.18 24.57
CA GLY A 757 -24.26 37.83 25.67
C GLY A 757 -24.33 39.35 25.56
N PHE A 758 -24.29 39.93 24.35
CA PHE A 758 -24.25 41.39 24.15
C PHE A 758 -23.07 42.11 24.87
N SER A 759 -21.89 41.47 24.93
CA SER A 759 -20.65 42.07 25.47
C SER A 759 -20.23 43.38 24.79
N HIS A 760 -19.27 44.11 25.39
CA HIS A 760 -18.81 45.40 24.84
C HIS A 760 -18.23 45.30 23.42
N SER A 761 -17.61 44.16 23.07
CA SER A 761 -17.07 43.89 21.73
C SER A 761 -18.07 43.19 20.79
N SER A 762 -19.24 42.77 21.29
CA SER A 762 -20.15 41.87 20.57
C SER A 762 -20.53 42.33 19.16
N ILE A 763 -20.76 43.62 18.96
CA ILE A 763 -21.11 44.19 17.65
C ILE A 763 -19.93 44.09 16.68
N THR A 764 -18.71 44.40 17.12
CA THR A 764 -17.51 44.33 16.29
C THR A 764 -17.16 42.89 15.95
N THR A 765 -17.27 41.98 16.92
CA THR A 765 -17.02 40.55 16.71
C THR A 765 -18.05 39.93 15.77
N THR A 766 -19.33 40.32 15.91
CA THR A 766 -20.40 39.90 15.00
C THR A 766 -20.20 40.44 13.59
N ALA A 767 -19.74 41.68 13.45
CA ALA A 767 -19.42 42.30 12.17
C ALA A 767 -18.29 41.56 11.42
N ASN A 768 -17.23 41.17 12.14
CA ASN A 768 -16.14 40.37 11.58
C ASN A 768 -16.60 38.94 11.24
N ALA A 769 -17.37 38.30 12.13
CA ALA A 769 -17.84 36.92 11.97
C ALA A 769 -18.82 36.74 10.79
N LEU A 770 -19.65 37.75 10.49
CA LEU A 770 -20.61 37.72 9.37
C LEU A 770 -20.01 38.21 8.03
N GLY A 771 -18.69 38.09 7.87
CA GLY A 771 -17.97 38.36 6.63
C GLY A 771 -17.37 39.78 6.52
N ASN A 772 -16.75 40.29 7.59
CA ASN A 772 -16.14 41.63 7.63
C ASN A 772 -17.10 42.76 7.22
N ARG A 773 -18.34 42.69 7.69
CA ARG A 773 -19.32 43.75 7.49
C ARG A 773 -18.96 44.98 8.30
N ASP A 774 -19.50 46.14 7.92
CA ASP A 774 -19.31 47.35 8.70
C ASP A 774 -20.03 47.23 10.06
N ARG A 775 -19.36 47.69 11.13
CA ARG A 775 -19.91 47.73 12.49
C ARG A 775 -21.19 48.57 12.56
N GLY A 776 -21.29 49.61 11.72
CA GLY A 776 -22.48 50.44 11.58
C GLY A 776 -23.69 49.62 11.13
N THR A 777 -23.53 48.73 10.14
CA THR A 777 -24.61 47.88 9.64
C THR A 777 -25.21 46.99 10.74
N ILE A 778 -24.39 46.31 11.53
CA ILE A 778 -24.87 45.46 12.63
C ILE A 778 -25.59 46.29 13.69
N THR A 779 -25.10 47.50 13.97
CA THR A 779 -25.70 48.42 14.93
C THR A 779 -27.09 48.88 14.48
N GLU A 780 -27.26 49.21 13.19
CA GLU A 780 -28.54 49.66 12.64
C GLU A 780 -29.57 48.52 12.54
N HIS A 781 -29.14 47.30 12.21
CA HIS A 781 -30.03 46.14 12.25
C HIS A 781 -30.50 45.85 13.69
N LEU A 782 -29.59 45.87 14.68
CA LEU A 782 -29.96 45.71 16.09
C LEU A 782 -30.91 46.81 16.56
N ARG A 783 -30.62 48.06 16.21
CA ARG A 783 -31.44 49.22 16.54
C ARG A 783 -32.85 49.10 15.94
N GLY A 784 -32.97 48.64 14.70
CA GLY A 784 -34.25 48.37 14.04
C GLY A 784 -35.08 47.30 14.73
N MET A 785 -34.46 46.16 15.05
CA MET A 785 -35.11 45.07 15.80
C MET A 785 -35.60 45.52 17.18
N CYS A 786 -34.81 46.35 17.89
CA CYS A 786 -35.24 46.92 19.16
C CYS A 786 -36.48 47.81 19.02
N PHE A 787 -36.59 48.62 17.95
CA PHE A 787 -37.77 49.47 17.72
C PHE A 787 -39.00 48.68 17.30
N GLU A 788 -38.82 47.62 16.51
CA GLU A 788 -39.90 46.70 16.14
C GLU A 788 -40.47 45.98 17.36
N SER A 789 -39.62 45.31 18.14
CA SER A 789 -40.03 44.62 19.37
C SER A 789 -40.60 45.58 20.43
N LEU A 790 -40.08 46.82 20.55
CA LEU A 790 -40.69 47.84 21.42
C LEU A 790 -42.11 48.20 20.97
N ALA A 791 -42.34 48.34 19.67
CA ALA A 791 -43.66 48.68 19.13
C ALA A 791 -44.66 47.52 19.30
N GLU A 792 -44.20 46.28 19.29
CA GLU A 792 -45.01 45.07 19.51
C GLU A 792 -45.32 44.84 21.00
N ASN A 793 -44.37 45.14 21.90
CA ASN A 793 -44.52 44.98 23.34
C ASN A 793 -45.17 46.17 24.06
N ASN A 794 -45.98 46.97 23.37
CA ASN A 794 -46.63 48.17 23.94
C ASN A 794 -45.64 49.13 24.63
N PHE A 795 -44.42 49.25 24.11
CA PHE A 795 -43.35 50.12 24.62
C PHE A 795 -42.80 49.74 26.00
N ASP A 796 -43.01 48.51 26.47
CA ASP A 796 -42.37 47.97 27.68
C ASP A 796 -40.90 47.59 27.41
N ILE A 797 -39.99 48.38 27.98
CA ILE A 797 -38.54 48.22 27.82
C ILE A 797 -38.04 46.92 28.48
N GLU A 798 -38.61 46.53 29.62
CA GLU A 798 -38.17 45.35 30.36
C GLU A 798 -38.53 44.07 29.60
N ARG A 799 -39.77 44.01 29.09
CA ARG A 799 -40.24 42.90 28.26
C ARG A 799 -39.47 42.80 26.94
N THR A 800 -39.22 43.93 26.29
CA THR A 800 -38.43 43.99 25.04
C THR A 800 -36.99 43.53 25.26
N ALA A 801 -36.36 43.93 26.37
CA ALA A 801 -34.99 43.51 26.67
C ALA A 801 -34.86 41.99 26.85
N ARG A 802 -35.85 41.35 27.49
CA ARG A 802 -35.88 39.88 27.64
C ARG A 802 -36.08 39.17 26.31
N GLU A 803 -36.95 39.68 25.44
CA GLU A 803 -37.21 39.09 24.13
C GLU A 803 -35.98 39.16 23.21
N ILE A 804 -35.31 40.32 23.17
CA ILE A 804 -34.08 40.51 22.38
C ILE A 804 -32.94 39.66 22.96
N ALA A 805 -32.80 39.60 24.29
CA ALA A 805 -31.77 38.80 24.95
C ALA A 805 -31.97 37.28 24.80
N ALA A 806 -33.23 36.81 24.79
CA ALA A 806 -33.61 35.39 24.83
C ALA A 806 -32.80 34.58 25.86
N SER A 807 -32.59 35.16 27.05
CA SER A 807 -31.81 34.60 28.14
C SER A 807 -32.45 34.96 29.48
N GLU A 808 -32.34 34.07 30.47
CA GLU A 808 -32.75 34.32 31.85
C GLU A 808 -31.66 35.04 32.68
N ASP A 809 -30.47 35.27 32.09
CA ASP A 809 -29.36 35.94 32.78
C ASP A 809 -29.61 37.45 32.92
N GLN A 810 -29.86 37.87 34.16
CA GLN A 810 -30.09 39.28 34.51
C GLN A 810 -28.99 40.25 33.99
N PRO A 811 -27.68 39.93 34.05
CA PRO A 811 -26.64 40.81 33.51
C PRO A 811 -26.64 40.96 31.98
N VAL A 812 -27.22 40.02 31.23
CA VAL A 812 -27.37 40.12 29.76
C VAL A 812 -28.56 41.02 29.44
N ILE A 813 -29.68 40.81 30.13
CA ILE A 813 -30.90 41.63 30.00
C ILE A 813 -30.58 43.10 30.31
N ASP A 814 -29.84 43.39 31.38
CA ASP A 814 -29.44 44.76 31.75
C ASP A 814 -28.58 45.43 30.67
N ARG A 815 -27.72 44.68 29.97
CA ARG A 815 -26.91 45.19 28.86
C ARG A 815 -27.76 45.53 27.65
N VAL A 816 -28.73 44.68 27.29
CA VAL A 816 -29.68 44.95 26.21
C VAL A 816 -30.56 46.17 26.54
N LYS A 817 -31.08 46.24 27.76
CA LYS A 817 -31.84 47.38 28.28
C LYS A 817 -31.06 48.69 28.19
N LYS A 818 -29.77 48.68 28.55
CA LYS A 818 -28.89 49.84 28.41
C LYS A 818 -28.76 50.29 26.95
N LYS A 819 -28.66 49.36 25.99
CA LYS A 819 -28.61 49.69 24.55
C LYS A 819 -29.92 50.29 24.04
N ILE A 820 -31.07 49.71 24.42
CA ILE A 820 -32.40 50.23 24.08
C ILE A 820 -32.55 51.68 24.56
N ASN A 821 -32.18 51.96 25.81
CA ASN A 821 -32.24 53.31 26.37
C ASN A 821 -31.33 54.31 25.63
N VAL A 822 -30.14 53.89 25.19
CA VAL A 822 -29.26 54.72 24.34
C VAL A 822 -29.92 55.01 23.00
N TYR A 823 -30.55 54.01 22.37
CA TYR A 823 -31.26 54.21 21.10
C TYR A 823 -32.45 55.16 21.22
N LEU A 824 -33.22 55.07 22.30
CA LEU A 824 -34.34 55.99 22.59
C LEU A 824 -33.84 57.42 22.87
N LYS A 825 -32.78 57.57 23.66
CA LYS A 825 -32.16 58.88 23.95
C LYS A 825 -31.65 59.57 22.68
N ASN A 826 -31.10 58.79 21.74
CA ASN A 826 -30.59 59.30 20.46
C ASN A 826 -31.68 59.73 19.47
N LEU A 827 -32.98 59.57 19.80
CA LEU A 827 -34.08 60.08 18.98
C LEU A 827 -34.37 61.56 19.21
N HIS A 828 -33.81 62.18 20.26
CA HIS A 828 -34.03 63.59 20.57
C HIS A 828 -33.10 64.53 19.76
N PRO A 829 -33.60 65.66 19.24
CA PRO A 829 -34.98 66.16 19.34
C PRO A 829 -35.96 65.35 18.47
N LEU A 830 -37.19 65.14 18.97
CA LEU A 830 -38.23 64.38 18.26
C LEU A 830 -38.82 65.23 17.11
N PRO A 831 -38.99 64.67 15.89
CA PRO A 831 -39.45 65.42 14.72
C PRO A 831 -40.91 65.87 14.84
N GLY A 832 -41.27 66.98 14.16
CA GLY A 832 -42.64 67.52 14.07
C GLY A 832 -43.63 66.55 13.40
N GLU A 833 -44.95 66.65 13.66
CA GLU A 833 -45.93 65.80 12.95
C GLU A 833 -45.96 66.10 11.44
N GLU A 834 -45.74 67.35 11.06
CA GLU A 834 -45.61 67.75 9.65
C GLU A 834 -44.39 67.10 8.97
N GLU A 835 -43.25 67.00 9.68
CA GLU A 835 -42.05 66.31 9.17
C GLU A 835 -42.27 64.80 9.02
N ILE A 836 -43.01 64.17 9.94
CA ILE A 836 -43.38 62.75 9.89
C ILE A 836 -44.34 62.50 8.71
N GLU A 837 -45.34 63.36 8.51
CA GLU A 837 -46.26 63.24 7.39
C GLU A 837 -45.57 63.46 6.03
N ASN A 838 -44.68 64.44 5.93
CA ASN A 838 -43.92 64.71 4.71
C ASN A 838 -42.99 63.54 4.35
N PHE A 839 -42.36 62.92 5.36
CA PHE A 839 -41.59 61.69 5.20
C PHE A 839 -42.45 60.51 4.73
N LEU A 840 -43.64 60.31 5.33
CA LEU A 840 -44.57 59.26 4.91
C LEU A 840 -45.15 59.48 3.50
N LYS A 841 -45.27 60.74 3.06
CA LYS A 841 -45.72 61.15 1.73
C LYS A 841 -44.59 61.17 0.68
N GLY A 842 -43.34 60.86 1.06
CA GLY A 842 -42.20 60.78 0.16
C GLY A 842 -41.71 62.11 -0.41
N GLN A 843 -42.10 63.24 0.20
CA GLN A 843 -41.60 64.56 -0.15
C GLN A 843 -40.18 64.72 0.43
N LEU A 844 -39.26 65.38 -0.28
CA LEU A 844 -37.79 65.49 -0.10
C LEU A 844 -37.27 65.94 1.30
N VAL A 845 -37.72 65.32 2.38
CA VAL A 845 -37.33 65.55 3.77
C VAL A 845 -36.86 64.22 4.35
N THR A 846 -35.54 64.01 4.39
CA THR A 846 -34.96 62.84 5.08
C THR A 846 -34.93 63.11 6.58
N LEU A 847 -35.71 62.35 7.36
CA LEU A 847 -35.65 62.37 8.83
C LEU A 847 -34.26 61.91 9.31
N PRO A 848 -33.51 62.72 10.09
CA PRO A 848 -32.20 62.33 10.62
C PRO A 848 -32.25 61.04 11.44
N GLN A 849 -33.35 60.79 12.15
CA GLN A 849 -33.58 59.61 12.97
C GLN A 849 -33.68 58.32 12.14
N VAL A 850 -33.93 58.42 10.84
CA VAL A 850 -34.06 57.26 9.93
C VAL A 850 -32.75 56.96 9.20
N LYS A 851 -31.73 57.83 9.34
CA LYS A 851 -30.44 57.69 8.69
C LYS A 851 -29.82 56.31 8.96
N ASN A 852 -29.50 55.59 7.89
CA ASN A 852 -28.92 54.24 7.87
C ASN A 852 -29.81 53.10 8.45
N LEU A 853 -31.05 53.37 8.84
CA LEU A 853 -31.98 52.35 9.32
C LEU A 853 -32.68 51.64 8.15
N PRO A 854 -32.73 50.30 8.11
CA PRO A 854 -33.43 49.57 7.04
C PRO A 854 -34.90 49.96 6.90
N GLY A 855 -35.37 50.14 5.66
CA GLY A 855 -36.71 50.63 5.29
C GLY A 855 -37.88 49.98 6.03
N LYS A 856 -37.78 48.67 6.30
CA LYS A 856 -38.84 47.90 6.97
C LYS A 856 -39.12 48.37 8.41
N TYR A 857 -38.13 48.94 9.09
CA TYR A 857 -38.28 49.40 10.49
C TYR A 857 -38.82 50.83 10.60
N HIS A 858 -39.02 51.53 9.48
CA HIS A 858 -39.41 52.96 9.49
C HIS A 858 -40.79 53.16 10.14
N GLN A 859 -41.75 52.26 9.90
CA GLN A 859 -43.06 52.34 10.54
C GLN A 859 -43.00 52.09 12.04
N SER A 860 -42.21 51.10 12.48
CA SER A 860 -42.02 50.79 13.90
C SER A 860 -41.33 51.94 14.63
N LEU A 861 -40.32 52.55 14.01
CA LEU A 861 -39.67 53.76 14.53
C LEU A 861 -40.67 54.93 14.67
N ILE A 862 -41.54 55.16 13.68
CA ILE A 862 -42.56 56.23 13.77
C ILE A 862 -43.53 55.98 14.93
N LYS A 863 -43.93 54.72 15.17
CA LYS A 863 -44.76 54.35 16.34
C LYS A 863 -44.03 54.69 17.66
N VAL A 864 -42.74 54.38 17.75
CA VAL A 864 -41.90 54.72 18.91
C VAL A 864 -41.79 56.23 19.11
N ILE A 865 -41.53 57.00 18.05
CA ILE A 865 -41.44 58.47 18.11
C ILE A 865 -42.76 59.09 18.59
N ARG A 866 -43.90 58.64 18.04
CA ARG A 866 -45.23 59.12 18.47
C ARG A 866 -45.56 58.77 19.91
N HIS A 867 -45.10 57.61 20.40
CA HIS A 867 -45.27 57.23 21.80
C HIS A 867 -44.42 58.12 22.73
N LEU A 868 -43.14 58.34 22.41
CA LEU A 868 -42.27 59.22 23.20
C LEU A 868 -42.80 60.65 23.25
N LYS A 869 -43.37 61.16 22.14
CA LYS A 869 -44.04 62.46 22.11
C LYS A 869 -45.26 62.59 23.03
N LYS A 870 -45.95 61.49 23.34
CA LYS A 870 -47.11 61.49 24.25
C LYS A 870 -46.71 61.48 25.74
N GLN A 871 -45.44 61.19 26.04
CA GLN A 871 -44.90 61.14 27.40
C GLN A 871 -44.23 62.45 27.85
N ILE A 872 -43.98 63.38 26.91
CA ILE A 872 -43.45 64.73 27.12
C ILE A 872 -44.63 65.69 27.12
#